data_AF-A0ABD3MV22-F1
#
_entry.id   AF-A0ABD3MV22-F1
#
_cell.length_a   1.000
_cell.length_b   1.000
_cell.length_c   1.000
_cell.angle_alpha   90.00
_cell.angle_beta   90.00
_cell.angle_gamma   90.00
#
_symmetry.space_group_name_H-M   'P 1'
#
loop_
_entity.id
_entity.type
_entity.pdbx_description
1 polymer ?
#
loop_
_entity_poly.entity_id
_entity_poly.type
_entity_poly.pdbx_seq_one_letter_code
_entity_poly.pdbx_strand_id
1 'polypeptide(L)'
;MPPNSLADKPICVSDSFHFSSFYWRESSASLAGLNNDDGDDDSMAGARIRGRSSTVGSESETDQTVLKPLTVANPDRVKLKFYSNVLGDNSTMIHYGKWDGLDTEQPGAYGRASEAMTDYMFKISMGLLPHRAEANNFTYVDLGSGTAASAIHLTKKHSLQVSEATCVNVCHEQNLNANARISELGLSDKIEVIDASFDDTPCPSNTYDLAFSQDAFIHAISKEKAYAEAYRITKPGGAFVFCDLVRGSGPDLTVLELAQFAEKNRINDWLNPSHIIKTCTAVGWSDVKFIDLSTDLRISFQLMLKKVTFVLEHGDTGNSSSRVLMMNYRDSICRRITQIERGVFRWGVFHARKPVLWTWQPPVPFVKTNHLIVDTNENDSDSDEDRMFETNVVVVDILKKMPKETIDALPKTVELIITMSAGLDHIDLDACEAKGIVVKNSGSDAITSHVVQYCLSFIIIGLRDALNQLSVPFPSKGWDLNWNVEGKPLTSSTIAIIGLGNIAKALIEEIRKIAPEARIIYNTWTLRINTTSYLAAQCDVLVPMCALTKQTEHLINEEVIGKLKPESGLINMIRGKVVDTAALQKALENKAIKYAILDTTFPEPLPQDHPLWTLDNCFIFPHYATNTTAVREALVSEIEPIIADHYGLGDSDERRKAEEKALRYDLAVAHRLTSKYGMDMLVWNHISARYRTGCLITPGHKMWSRITPDDLVYSSTNVTADVIHDAVYSARPDIKAIIHLHTPAATSISCLEEGFQPITQDGAYFYGKVATYDWDGLSDDASEGPAIAAAIKAVEGCNTLLMHNHGFVCFGPSVRHAWVLAYYFEKCCEVQLRVMQSGGKLRRPPKAVMQKAAEDSYQPEFAPGVCEWDALCEEIVFD
;
A
#
# COMPACT_ATOMS: atom_id res chain seq x y z
N MET A 1 57.47 63.10 -17.12
CA MET A 1 57.59 63.06 -18.60
C MET A 1 57.30 61.64 -19.06
N PRO A 2 56.64 61.47 -20.22
CA PRO A 2 55.25 60.99 -20.31
C PRO A 2 55.14 60.00 -21.52
N PRO A 3 54.09 59.98 -22.39
CA PRO A 3 52.62 59.91 -22.29
C PRO A 3 52.02 58.66 -23.04
N ASN A 4 50.67 58.55 -23.07
CA ASN A 4 49.77 57.98 -24.13
C ASN A 4 48.75 56.98 -23.55
N SER A 5 47.42 57.20 -23.46
CA SER A 5 46.36 57.73 -24.37
C SER A 5 45.77 56.71 -25.34
N LEU A 6 44.42 56.75 -25.45
CA LEU A 6 43.47 56.23 -26.47
C LEU A 6 42.71 54.96 -26.05
N ALA A 7 41.41 54.76 -26.32
CA ALA A 7 40.30 55.61 -26.75
C ALA A 7 39.01 54.73 -26.77
N ASP A 8 37.86 55.35 -26.53
CA ASP A 8 36.53 55.15 -27.14
C ASP A 8 35.88 53.75 -27.32
N LYS A 9 34.64 53.67 -26.79
CA LYS A 9 33.53 52.75 -27.13
C LYS A 9 33.22 52.77 -28.66
N PRO A 10 32.68 51.70 -29.31
CA PRO A 10 31.31 51.22 -29.04
C PRO A 10 31.04 49.71 -29.15
N ILE A 11 29.85 49.38 -28.65
CA ILE A 11 29.05 48.16 -28.70
C ILE A 11 29.23 47.36 -30.01
N CYS A 12 29.42 46.04 -29.89
CA CYS A 12 28.84 45.10 -30.85
C CYS A 12 28.37 43.83 -30.12
N VAL A 13 27.06 43.66 -30.19
CA VAL A 13 26.26 42.51 -29.72
C VAL A 13 26.68 41.28 -30.53
N SER A 14 26.86 40.13 -29.90
CA SER A 14 26.70 38.86 -30.62
C SER A 14 26.15 37.77 -29.72
N ASP A 15 24.90 37.45 -30.02
CA ASP A 15 24.04 36.44 -29.44
C ASP A 15 24.67 35.06 -29.38
N SER A 16 24.47 34.36 -28.26
CA SER A 16 24.49 32.90 -28.23
C SER A 16 23.93 32.35 -26.91
N PHE A 17 22.69 32.74 -26.61
CA PHE A 17 21.72 31.89 -25.89
C PHE A 17 20.44 31.83 -26.72
N HIS A 18 20.52 31.14 -27.85
CA HIS A 18 19.36 30.49 -28.45
C HIS A 18 19.54 28.98 -28.24
N PHE A 19 18.72 28.46 -27.33
CA PHE A 19 18.08 27.15 -27.35
C PHE A 19 16.92 27.19 -26.36
N SER A 20 15.79 27.67 -26.83
CA SER A 20 14.44 27.35 -26.37
C SER A 20 13.48 28.12 -27.29
N SER A 21 13.30 27.61 -28.50
CA SER A 21 12.22 28.02 -29.40
C SER A 21 11.18 26.90 -29.44
N PHE A 22 10.60 26.57 -28.29
CA PHE A 22 9.39 25.73 -28.22
C PHE A 22 8.56 26.13 -27.01
N TYR A 23 8.01 27.35 -27.05
CA TYR A 23 6.81 27.76 -26.30
C TYR A 23 6.29 29.03 -26.98
N TRP A 24 5.40 28.86 -27.95
CA TRP A 24 4.45 29.90 -28.40
C TRP A 24 3.31 29.21 -29.14
N ARG A 25 2.17 29.05 -28.46
CA ARG A 25 0.86 28.92 -29.08
C ARG A 25 0.21 30.29 -28.93
N GLU A 26 -0.24 30.89 -30.04
CA GLU A 26 -1.08 32.07 -29.99
C GLU A 26 -2.33 31.77 -29.17
N SER A 27 -2.49 32.42 -28.02
CA SER A 27 -3.77 32.51 -27.33
C SER A 27 -4.18 33.99 -27.29
N SER A 28 -5.00 34.38 -28.25
CA SER A 28 -5.84 35.55 -28.16
C SER A 28 -6.99 35.26 -27.18
N ALA A 29 -6.84 35.62 -25.90
CA ALA A 29 -7.97 35.80 -24.99
C ALA A 29 -7.57 36.68 -23.80
N SER A 30 -8.38 37.72 -23.62
CA SER A 30 -8.34 38.78 -22.61
C SER A 30 -8.43 38.32 -21.16
N LEU A 31 -7.77 39.07 -20.25
CA LEU A 31 -8.17 39.40 -18.85
C LEU A 31 -6.99 40.24 -18.28
N ALA A 32 -7.14 41.34 -17.54
CA ALA A 32 -8.27 42.04 -16.98
C ALA A 32 -7.83 43.48 -16.67
N GLY A 33 -8.79 44.41 -16.65
CA GLY A 33 -8.64 45.63 -15.87
C GLY A 33 -8.56 45.29 -14.38
N LEU A 34 -7.81 46.11 -13.64
CA LEU A 34 -7.96 46.28 -12.21
C LEU A 34 -8.46 47.69 -11.95
N ASN A 35 -9.56 47.74 -11.20
CA ASN A 35 -10.30 48.91 -10.75
C ASN A 35 -9.42 49.86 -9.93
N ASN A 36 -9.81 51.14 -9.95
CA ASN A 36 -9.90 51.98 -8.76
C ASN A 36 -11.12 52.90 -8.93
N ASP A 37 -12.08 52.71 -8.02
CA ASP A 37 -12.90 53.70 -7.31
C ASP A 37 -13.47 54.92 -8.05
N ASP A 38 -14.81 55.01 -8.09
CA ASP A 38 -15.62 55.95 -7.29
C ASP A 38 -16.95 56.33 -7.99
N GLY A 39 -18.05 56.31 -7.22
CA GLY A 39 -19.13 57.30 -7.32
C GLY A 39 -20.34 57.01 -8.23
N ASP A 40 -21.45 56.67 -7.58
CA ASP A 40 -22.82 57.21 -7.72
C ASP A 40 -23.54 57.38 -9.08
N ASP A 41 -24.81 56.96 -9.01
CA ASP A 41 -26.02 57.51 -9.64
C ASP A 41 -26.41 57.26 -11.12
N ASP A 42 -27.57 56.60 -11.21
CA ASP A 42 -28.74 56.90 -12.03
C ASP A 42 -28.75 56.82 -13.57
N SER A 43 -29.66 55.93 -14.02
CA SER A 43 -30.68 56.15 -15.06
C SER A 43 -30.42 55.80 -16.54
N MET A 44 -31.34 54.95 -17.02
CA MET A 44 -32.10 55.05 -18.29
C MET A 44 -31.40 54.98 -19.67
N ALA A 45 -31.78 53.91 -20.37
CA ALA A 45 -32.35 53.89 -21.74
C ALA A 45 -31.50 54.30 -22.97
N GLY A 46 -31.53 53.42 -23.97
CA GLY A 46 -32.00 53.84 -25.31
C GLY A 46 -30.99 53.83 -26.47
N ALA A 47 -31.27 52.90 -27.40
CA ALA A 47 -31.31 53.10 -28.85
C ALA A 47 -30.01 53.25 -29.68
N ARG A 48 -29.93 52.31 -30.64
CA ARG A 48 -29.37 52.37 -31.99
C ARG A 48 -29.24 53.79 -32.58
N ILE A 49 -28.19 54.03 -33.38
CA ILE A 49 -28.27 54.49 -34.78
C ILE A 49 -26.89 54.49 -35.46
N ARG A 50 -26.88 54.09 -36.74
CA ARG A 50 -25.78 54.13 -37.70
C ARG A 50 -25.41 55.57 -38.06
N GLY A 51 -24.12 55.83 -38.27
CA GLY A 51 -23.63 57.06 -38.90
C GLY A 51 -22.32 56.85 -39.64
N ARG A 52 -22.37 56.80 -40.97
CA ARG A 52 -21.23 56.95 -41.88
C ARG A 52 -20.63 58.35 -41.70
N SER A 53 -19.31 58.45 -41.69
CA SER A 53 -18.60 59.64 -42.17
C SER A 53 -17.25 59.24 -42.75
N SER A 54 -17.13 59.48 -44.05
CA SER A 54 -15.93 59.43 -44.86
C SER A 54 -15.21 60.77 -44.83
N THR A 55 -13.88 60.77 -44.73
CA THR A 55 -13.02 61.69 -45.50
C THR A 55 -11.56 61.25 -45.42
N VAL A 56 -10.98 61.03 -46.61
CA VAL A 56 -9.67 61.52 -47.13
C VAL A 56 -8.43 61.04 -46.35
N GLY A 57 -7.47 60.28 -46.89
CA GLY A 57 -7.00 60.16 -48.27
C GLY A 57 -5.67 60.91 -48.42
N SER A 58 -4.54 60.25 -48.19
CA SER A 58 -3.24 60.61 -48.77
C SER A 58 -2.35 59.37 -48.93
N GLU A 59 -2.12 59.04 -50.20
CA GLU A 59 -1.03 58.26 -50.83
C GLU A 59 0.31 58.46 -50.11
N SER A 60 1.06 57.42 -49.70
CA SER A 60 1.82 56.39 -50.44
C SER A 60 3.25 56.82 -50.86
N GLU A 61 4.17 55.87 -50.66
CA GLU A 61 5.61 55.80 -50.95
C GLU A 61 6.48 56.06 -49.71
N THR A 62 7.28 55.10 -49.21
CA THR A 62 8.27 54.30 -49.95
C THR A 62 8.46 52.88 -49.41
N ASP A 63 8.40 51.92 -50.34
CA ASP A 63 9.30 50.77 -50.55
C ASP A 63 10.21 50.30 -49.38
N GLN A 64 9.89 49.12 -48.83
CA GLN A 64 10.88 48.20 -48.27
C GLN A 64 10.58 46.77 -48.74
N THR A 65 11.19 46.42 -49.86
CA THR A 65 11.70 45.08 -50.22
C THR A 65 11.40 43.95 -49.24
N VAL A 66 10.50 43.06 -49.64
CA VAL A 66 10.36 41.71 -49.08
C VAL A 66 11.64 40.93 -49.36
N LEU A 67 12.50 40.80 -48.35
CA LEU A 67 13.56 39.80 -48.36
C LEU A 67 12.90 38.42 -48.18
N LYS A 68 12.87 37.64 -49.27
CA LYS A 68 12.69 36.18 -49.17
C LYS A 68 13.71 35.65 -48.14
N PRO A 69 13.31 34.79 -47.19
CA PRO A 69 14.29 34.14 -46.33
C PRO A 69 15.21 33.32 -47.20
N LEU A 70 16.51 33.63 -47.15
CA LEU A 70 17.55 32.72 -47.59
C LEU A 70 17.38 31.42 -46.80
N THR A 71 17.20 30.31 -47.51
CA THR A 71 17.33 28.96 -46.95
C THR A 71 18.77 28.75 -46.48
N VAL A 72 19.04 29.16 -45.25
CA VAL A 72 20.23 28.78 -44.48
C VAL A 72 19.83 27.58 -43.63
N ALA A 73 20.64 26.52 -43.66
CA ALA A 73 20.44 25.36 -42.80
C ALA A 73 20.32 25.80 -41.33
N ASN A 74 19.27 25.31 -40.66
CA ASN A 74 18.86 25.71 -39.31
C ASN A 74 20.06 25.71 -38.32
N PRO A 75 20.53 26.87 -37.82
CA PRO A 75 21.73 26.97 -36.97
C PRO A 75 21.66 26.13 -35.68
N ASP A 76 20.45 25.80 -35.25
CA ASP A 76 20.15 24.96 -34.10
C ASP A 76 20.53 23.47 -34.31
N ARG A 77 20.41 22.93 -35.52
CA ARG A 77 20.83 21.53 -35.76
C ARG A 77 22.35 21.36 -35.72
N VAL A 78 23.10 22.37 -36.17
CA VAL A 78 24.58 22.36 -36.15
C VAL A 78 25.08 22.42 -34.70
N LYS A 79 24.45 23.25 -33.87
CA LYS A 79 24.84 23.43 -32.47
C LYS A 79 24.44 22.25 -31.57
N LEU A 80 23.30 21.60 -31.81
CA LEU A 80 22.92 20.34 -31.12
C LEU A 80 23.84 19.17 -31.49
N LYS A 81 24.15 19.01 -32.78
CA LYS A 81 25.12 18.01 -33.27
C LYS A 81 26.55 18.29 -32.77
N PHE A 82 26.86 19.56 -32.52
CA PHE A 82 28.10 19.98 -31.86
C PHE A 82 28.12 19.57 -30.38
N TYR A 83 27.03 19.80 -29.63
CA TYR A 83 26.93 19.38 -28.23
C TYR A 83 26.98 17.86 -28.04
N SER A 84 26.30 17.09 -28.91
CA SER A 84 26.34 15.62 -28.86
C SER A 84 27.76 15.07 -29.02
N ASN A 85 28.57 15.71 -29.88
CA ASN A 85 29.97 15.34 -30.09
C ASN A 85 30.85 15.69 -28.88
N VAL A 86 30.56 16.80 -28.19
CA VAL A 86 31.28 17.23 -26.99
C VAL A 86 30.91 16.36 -25.76
N LEU A 87 29.64 15.97 -25.64
CA LEU A 87 29.18 15.11 -24.55
C LEU A 87 29.60 13.65 -24.74
N GLY A 88 29.77 13.21 -25.99
CA GLY A 88 30.31 11.89 -26.34
C GLY A 88 29.31 10.75 -26.13
N ASP A 89 28.02 11.06 -26.18
CA ASP A 89 26.90 10.14 -26.00
C ASP A 89 25.96 10.11 -27.22
N ASN A 90 26.28 10.86 -28.28
CA ASN A 90 25.44 11.07 -29.47
C ASN A 90 24.02 11.57 -29.16
N SER A 91 23.80 12.09 -27.93
CA SER A 91 22.55 12.69 -27.49
C SER A 91 22.54 14.17 -27.84
N THR A 92 21.44 14.66 -28.39
CA THR A 92 21.22 16.11 -28.54
C THR A 92 20.73 16.76 -27.24
N MET A 93 20.62 16.00 -26.15
CA MET A 93 20.14 16.49 -24.86
C MET A 93 21.27 16.73 -23.87
N ILE A 94 21.25 17.90 -23.24
CA ILE A 94 22.14 18.23 -22.14
C ILE A 94 21.39 17.85 -20.87
N HIS A 95 21.70 16.69 -20.29
CA HIS A 95 21.21 16.32 -18.97
C HIS A 95 22.34 16.47 -17.95
N TYR A 96 22.03 17.13 -16.85
CA TYR A 96 22.88 17.09 -15.67
C TYR A 96 22.66 15.77 -14.94
N GLY A 97 23.72 15.25 -14.35
CA GLY A 97 23.75 13.86 -13.90
C GLY A 97 24.19 13.73 -12.45
N LYS A 98 23.82 12.61 -11.83
CA LYS A 98 24.35 12.18 -10.54
C LYS A 98 25.64 11.41 -10.78
N TRP A 99 26.73 11.81 -10.12
CA TRP A 99 28.08 11.26 -10.39
C TRP A 99 28.56 10.23 -9.36
N ASP A 100 27.76 9.90 -8.34
CA ASP A 100 28.16 8.97 -7.30
C ASP A 100 28.46 7.58 -7.88
N GLY A 101 29.68 7.07 -7.62
CA GLY A 101 30.09 5.74 -8.06
C GLY A 101 30.32 5.58 -9.56
N LEU A 102 30.29 6.67 -10.35
CA LEU A 102 30.57 6.63 -11.78
C LEU A 102 32.03 6.98 -12.06
N ASP A 103 32.66 6.19 -12.94
CA ASP A 103 33.93 6.58 -13.55
C ASP A 103 33.68 7.75 -14.51
N THR A 104 34.39 8.86 -14.28
CA THR A 104 34.25 10.11 -15.05
C THR A 104 35.02 10.10 -16.36
N GLU A 105 35.96 9.17 -16.55
CA GLU A 105 36.85 9.11 -17.71
C GLU A 105 36.37 8.13 -18.79
N GLN A 106 35.46 7.21 -18.45
CA GLN A 106 34.89 6.24 -19.41
C GLN A 106 34.00 6.90 -20.49
N PRO A 107 34.02 6.39 -21.75
CA PRO A 107 33.13 6.86 -22.82
C PRO A 107 31.64 6.74 -22.43
N GLY A 108 30.85 7.78 -22.72
CA GLY A 108 29.41 7.82 -22.40
C GLY A 108 29.06 8.16 -20.94
N ALA A 109 30.02 8.63 -20.13
CA ALA A 109 29.78 8.93 -18.71
C ALA A 109 28.62 9.92 -18.44
N TYR A 110 28.36 10.87 -19.34
CA TYR A 110 27.24 11.82 -19.20
C TYR A 110 25.87 11.16 -19.32
N GLY A 111 25.69 10.29 -20.32
CA GLY A 111 24.46 9.53 -20.48
C GLY A 111 24.18 8.67 -19.24
N ARG A 112 25.21 7.96 -18.74
CA ARG A 112 25.10 7.19 -17.49
C ARG A 112 24.81 8.06 -16.27
N ALA A 113 25.40 9.25 -16.17
CA ALA A 113 25.12 10.17 -15.07
C ALA A 113 23.68 10.71 -15.12
N SER A 114 23.14 10.94 -16.32
CA SER A 114 21.73 11.29 -16.50
C SER A 114 20.79 10.15 -16.08
N GLU A 115 21.07 8.92 -16.51
CA GLU A 115 20.32 7.73 -16.09
C GLU A 115 20.40 7.54 -14.57
N ALA A 116 21.59 7.72 -13.98
CA ALA A 116 21.80 7.69 -12.54
C ALA A 116 21.02 8.80 -11.80
N MET A 117 20.80 9.96 -12.43
CA MET A 117 19.96 11.02 -11.88
C MET A 117 18.48 10.63 -11.88
N THR A 118 17.99 10.09 -12.99
CA THR A 118 16.64 9.53 -13.09
C THR A 118 16.45 8.42 -12.03
N ASP A 119 17.41 7.51 -11.89
CA ASP A 119 17.40 6.46 -10.86
C ASP A 119 17.38 7.01 -9.44
N TYR A 120 18.17 8.07 -9.18
CA TYR A 120 18.24 8.71 -7.88
C TYR A 120 16.91 9.36 -7.48
N MET A 121 16.28 10.10 -8.41
CA MET A 121 14.95 10.68 -8.20
C MET A 121 13.87 9.62 -8.04
N PHE A 122 13.92 8.54 -8.84
CA PHE A 122 12.98 7.43 -8.71
C PHE A 122 13.13 6.72 -7.36
N LYS A 123 14.37 6.52 -6.88
CA LYS A 123 14.63 5.99 -5.54
C LYS A 123 14.06 6.87 -4.43
N ILE A 124 14.17 8.20 -4.55
CA ILE A 124 13.52 9.13 -3.61
C ILE A 124 12.00 8.94 -3.66
N SER A 125 11.43 8.85 -4.87
CA SER A 125 9.99 8.64 -5.08
C SER A 125 9.52 7.35 -4.40
N MET A 126 10.25 6.25 -4.54
CA MET A 126 9.92 4.97 -3.89
C MET A 126 10.08 5.02 -2.37
N GLY A 127 11.04 5.79 -1.85
CA GLY A 127 11.16 6.05 -0.42
C GLY A 127 9.97 6.84 0.15
N LEU A 128 9.33 7.69 -0.66
CA LEU A 128 8.10 8.40 -0.28
C LEU A 128 6.85 7.53 -0.43
N LEU A 129 6.91 6.51 -1.29
CA LEU A 129 5.80 5.62 -1.63
C LEU A 129 6.14 4.15 -1.31
N PRO A 130 6.47 3.79 -0.06
CA PRO A 130 6.90 2.43 0.28
C PRO A 130 5.83 1.37 -0.06
N HIS A 131 4.55 1.74 -0.01
CA HIS A 131 3.43 0.87 -0.37
C HIS A 131 3.31 0.61 -1.89
N ARG A 132 3.97 1.41 -2.74
CA ARG A 132 4.02 1.23 -4.19
C ARG A 132 5.35 0.66 -4.70
N ALA A 133 6.34 0.46 -3.81
CA ALA A 133 7.66 -0.05 -4.17
C ALA A 133 7.64 -1.46 -4.79
N GLU A 134 6.56 -2.22 -4.55
CA GLU A 134 6.37 -3.59 -5.05
C GLU A 134 5.06 -3.73 -5.84
N ALA A 135 4.42 -2.62 -6.19
CA ALA A 135 3.19 -2.62 -6.97
C ALA A 135 3.49 -2.91 -8.44
N ASN A 136 2.80 -3.90 -9.02
CA ASN A 136 2.93 -4.23 -10.45
C ASN A 136 2.09 -3.32 -11.37
N ASN A 137 1.37 -2.37 -10.77
CA ASN A 137 0.48 -1.42 -11.44
C ASN A 137 0.90 0.04 -11.15
N PHE A 138 2.20 0.31 -11.03
CA PHE A 138 2.68 1.66 -10.78
C PHE A 138 2.44 2.54 -12.01
N THR A 139 1.84 3.71 -11.79
CA THR A 139 1.48 4.69 -12.82
C THR A 139 2.14 6.02 -12.51
N TYR A 140 2.79 6.64 -13.49
CA TYR A 140 3.41 7.95 -13.27
C TYR A 140 3.37 8.84 -14.50
N VAL A 141 3.46 10.15 -14.27
CA VAL A 141 3.50 11.18 -15.31
C VAL A 141 4.85 11.90 -15.30
N ASP A 142 5.48 12.03 -16.46
CA ASP A 142 6.71 12.78 -16.71
C ASP A 142 6.36 14.13 -17.36
N LEU A 143 6.40 15.19 -16.55
CA LEU A 143 6.03 16.55 -16.92
C LEU A 143 7.23 17.28 -17.52
N GLY A 144 7.12 17.65 -18.79
CA GLY A 144 8.24 18.21 -19.56
C GLY A 144 9.22 17.14 -20.03
N SER A 145 8.70 15.98 -20.43
CA SER A 145 9.46 14.74 -20.71
C SER A 145 10.51 14.83 -21.83
N GLY A 146 10.52 15.90 -22.63
CA GLY A 146 11.39 16.02 -23.80
C GLY A 146 11.19 14.85 -24.78
N THR A 147 12.22 14.03 -25.01
CA THR A 147 12.13 12.82 -25.85
C THR A 147 11.78 11.55 -25.07
N ALA A 148 11.14 11.68 -23.90
CA ALA A 148 10.75 10.59 -23.02
C ALA A 148 11.93 9.73 -22.52
N ALA A 149 13.12 10.32 -22.37
CA ALA A 149 14.33 9.58 -22.01
C ALA A 149 14.21 8.90 -20.64
N SER A 150 13.73 9.65 -19.63
CA SER A 150 13.49 9.13 -18.28
C SER A 150 12.42 8.05 -18.27
N ALA A 151 11.32 8.23 -19.00
CA ALA A 151 10.27 7.22 -19.12
C ALA A 151 10.70 5.92 -19.79
N ILE A 152 11.48 6.01 -20.87
CA ILE A 152 12.06 4.82 -21.50
C ILE A 152 13.00 4.10 -20.53
N HIS A 153 13.85 4.84 -19.81
CA HIS A 153 14.79 4.27 -18.84
C HIS A 153 14.07 3.54 -17.70
N LEU A 154 13.14 4.22 -17.02
CA LEU A 154 12.41 3.67 -15.89
C LEU A 154 11.53 2.49 -16.29
N THR A 155 10.80 2.58 -17.40
CA THR A 155 9.93 1.49 -17.86
C THR A 155 10.71 0.24 -18.27
N LYS A 156 11.94 0.40 -18.80
CA LYS A 156 12.82 -0.75 -19.09
C LYS A 156 13.38 -1.39 -17.83
N LYS A 157 13.91 -0.56 -16.93
CA LYS A 157 14.61 -1.02 -15.74
C LYS A 157 13.65 -1.60 -14.69
N HIS A 158 12.46 -1.03 -14.60
CA HIS A 158 11.42 -1.39 -13.63
C HIS A 158 10.18 -1.96 -14.34
N SER A 159 10.37 -2.80 -15.35
CA SER A 159 9.30 -3.27 -16.25
C SER A 159 8.19 -4.08 -15.60
N LEU A 160 8.48 -4.74 -14.46
CA LEU A 160 7.49 -5.45 -13.65
C LEU A 160 6.66 -4.51 -12.75
N GLN A 161 7.24 -3.35 -12.41
CA GLN A 161 6.65 -2.40 -11.47
C GLN A 161 5.90 -1.28 -12.19
N VAL A 162 6.56 -0.61 -13.15
CA VAL A 162 5.99 0.47 -13.96
C VAL A 162 5.07 -0.13 -15.03
N SER A 163 3.77 0.02 -14.78
CA SER A 163 2.71 -0.42 -15.69
C SER A 163 2.43 0.59 -16.78
N GLU A 164 2.43 1.88 -16.44
CA GLU A 164 2.06 2.97 -17.34
C GLU A 164 2.88 4.22 -17.03
N ALA A 165 3.39 4.87 -18.08
CA ALA A 165 4.08 6.14 -18.01
C ALA A 165 3.50 7.13 -19.03
N THR A 166 3.01 8.28 -18.56
CA THR A 166 2.51 9.34 -19.43
C THR A 166 3.54 10.46 -19.54
N CYS A 167 3.96 10.77 -20.76
CA CYS A 167 4.95 11.80 -21.08
C CYS A 167 4.25 13.06 -21.60
N VAL A 168 4.29 14.17 -20.86
CA VAL A 168 3.68 15.43 -21.27
C VAL A 168 4.75 16.39 -21.75
N ASN A 169 4.67 16.83 -23.01
CA ASN A 169 5.64 17.77 -23.57
C ASN A 169 5.07 18.59 -24.73
N VAL A 170 5.43 19.87 -24.81
CA VAL A 170 4.91 20.81 -25.82
C VAL A 170 5.66 20.81 -27.15
N CYS A 171 6.83 20.18 -27.21
CA CYS A 171 7.66 20.21 -28.41
C CYS A 171 7.29 19.05 -29.34
N HIS A 172 6.53 19.36 -30.40
CA HIS A 172 6.09 18.38 -31.39
C HIS A 172 7.24 17.55 -31.98
N GLU A 173 8.38 18.16 -32.32
CA GLU A 173 9.52 17.42 -32.88
C GLU A 173 10.13 16.42 -31.89
N GLN A 174 10.21 16.78 -30.59
CA GLN A 174 10.68 15.87 -29.55
C GLN A 174 9.70 14.72 -29.33
N ASN A 175 8.40 15.00 -29.39
CA ASN A 175 7.35 14.00 -29.26
C ASN A 175 7.40 12.98 -30.41
N LEU A 176 7.64 13.42 -31.65
CA LEU A 176 7.84 12.52 -32.78
C LEU A 176 9.05 11.60 -32.58
N ASN A 177 10.17 12.16 -32.10
CA ASN A 177 11.37 11.38 -31.81
C ASN A 177 11.15 10.40 -30.65
N ALA A 178 10.42 10.81 -29.60
CA ALA A 178 10.03 9.96 -28.49
C ALA A 178 9.21 8.76 -28.98
N ASN A 179 8.14 9.03 -29.74
CA ASN A 179 7.24 8.00 -30.28
C ASN A 179 7.97 7.00 -31.19
N ALA A 180 8.86 7.49 -32.06
CA ALA A 180 9.69 6.62 -32.91
C ALA A 180 10.57 5.69 -32.07
N ARG A 181 11.22 6.22 -31.03
CA ARG A 181 12.10 5.44 -30.15
C ARG A 181 11.32 4.47 -29.25
N ILE A 182 10.16 4.87 -28.74
CA ILE A 182 9.26 4.02 -27.94
C ILE A 182 8.80 2.83 -28.79
N SER A 183 8.43 3.08 -30.06
CA SER A 183 8.02 2.05 -31.01
C SER A 183 9.16 1.10 -31.35
N GLU A 184 10.37 1.59 -31.66
CA GLU A 184 11.56 0.76 -31.90
C GLU A 184 11.89 -0.16 -30.71
N LEU A 185 11.60 0.28 -29.50
CA LEU A 185 11.89 -0.44 -28.27
C LEU A 185 10.73 -1.34 -27.79
N GLY A 186 9.61 -1.37 -28.51
CA GLY A 186 8.44 -2.19 -28.16
C GLY A 186 7.75 -1.74 -26.88
N LEU A 187 7.78 -0.44 -26.55
CA LEU A 187 7.22 0.12 -25.31
C LEU A 187 5.90 0.89 -25.51
N SER A 188 5.31 0.83 -26.72
CA SER A 188 4.10 1.58 -27.07
C SER A 188 2.87 1.21 -26.23
N ASP A 189 2.82 0.02 -25.65
CA ASP A 189 1.72 -0.41 -24.79
C ASP A 189 1.84 0.13 -23.35
N LYS A 190 2.98 0.75 -23.00
CA LYS A 190 3.30 1.22 -21.64
C LYS A 190 3.57 2.71 -21.54
N ILE A 191 4.02 3.35 -22.63
CA ILE A 191 4.39 4.77 -22.62
C ILE A 191 3.52 5.53 -23.61
N GLU A 192 2.76 6.50 -23.11
CA GLU A 192 2.00 7.44 -23.91
C GLU A 192 2.71 8.80 -23.96
N VAL A 193 2.69 9.46 -25.12
CA VAL A 193 3.25 10.82 -25.29
C VAL A 193 2.13 11.79 -25.68
N ILE A 194 1.93 12.81 -24.86
CA ILE A 194 0.87 13.82 -24.99
C ILE A 194 1.49 15.17 -25.37
N ASP A 195 0.98 15.76 -26.45
CA ASP A 195 1.30 17.12 -26.89
C ASP A 195 0.47 18.14 -26.09
N ALA A 196 0.97 18.51 -24.91
CA ALA A 196 0.33 19.44 -23.98
C ALA A 196 1.35 20.16 -23.10
N SER A 197 0.91 21.25 -22.45
CA SER A 197 1.71 21.96 -21.45
C SER A 197 1.57 21.27 -20.09
N PHE A 198 2.66 21.19 -19.34
CA PHE A 198 2.60 20.74 -17.95
C PHE A 198 1.94 21.77 -17.00
N ASP A 199 1.65 22.98 -17.48
CA ASP A 199 0.88 23.99 -16.73
C ASP A 199 -0.64 23.75 -16.82
N ASP A 200 -1.10 22.94 -17.80
CA ASP A 200 -2.51 22.62 -18.08
C ASP A 200 -2.59 21.30 -18.88
N THR A 201 -2.61 20.17 -18.16
CA THR A 201 -2.57 18.84 -18.75
C THR A 201 -3.98 18.32 -19.02
N PRO A 202 -4.21 17.54 -20.09
CA PRO A 202 -5.49 16.89 -20.32
C PRO A 202 -5.72 15.68 -19.39
N CYS A 203 -4.81 15.42 -18.45
CA CYS A 203 -4.86 14.26 -17.58
C CYS A 203 -5.99 14.41 -16.54
N PRO A 204 -6.73 13.34 -16.20
CA PRO A 204 -7.73 13.39 -15.14
C PRO A 204 -7.08 13.64 -13.75
N SER A 205 -7.86 14.18 -12.83
CA SER A 205 -7.44 14.36 -11.43
C SER A 205 -7.18 13.01 -10.76
N ASN A 206 -6.23 12.97 -9.81
CA ASN A 206 -5.92 11.78 -9.01
C ASN A 206 -5.61 10.50 -9.83
N THR A 207 -4.88 10.64 -10.94
CA THR A 207 -4.60 9.55 -11.88
C THR A 207 -3.30 8.83 -11.57
N TYR A 208 -2.24 9.56 -11.17
CA TYR A 208 -0.88 9.02 -11.12
C TYR A 208 -0.37 8.86 -9.68
N ASP A 209 0.41 7.80 -9.44
CA ASP A 209 1.08 7.59 -8.16
C ASP A 209 2.25 8.58 -7.96
N LEU A 210 2.87 9.02 -9.06
CA LEU A 210 4.01 9.93 -9.08
C LEU A 210 3.88 10.97 -10.19
N ALA A 211 4.03 12.25 -9.84
CA ALA A 211 4.37 13.32 -10.77
C ALA A 211 5.89 13.53 -10.77
N PHE A 212 6.50 13.36 -11.93
CA PHE A 212 7.94 13.39 -12.14
C PHE A 212 8.33 14.50 -13.12
N SER A 213 9.48 15.15 -12.95
CA SER A 213 9.99 16.12 -13.93
C SER A 213 11.50 16.31 -13.78
N GLN A 214 12.25 16.18 -14.86
CA GLN A 214 13.69 16.44 -14.88
C GLN A 214 14.00 17.73 -15.65
N ASP A 215 14.42 18.79 -14.96
CA ASP A 215 14.92 20.06 -15.53
C ASP A 215 13.91 20.85 -16.39
N ALA A 216 12.60 20.63 -16.23
CA ALA A 216 11.57 21.29 -17.03
C ALA A 216 10.95 22.53 -16.36
N PHE A 217 10.69 22.48 -15.06
CA PHE A 217 9.90 23.51 -14.39
C PHE A 217 10.53 24.89 -14.37
N ILE A 218 11.84 25.06 -14.57
CA ILE A 218 12.49 26.38 -14.70
C ILE A 218 11.79 27.23 -15.75
N HIS A 219 11.29 26.60 -16.82
CA HIS A 219 10.59 27.23 -17.92
C HIS A 219 9.06 27.27 -17.78
N ALA A 220 8.50 26.82 -16.64
CA ALA A 220 7.08 26.98 -16.34
C ALA A 220 6.67 28.46 -16.42
N ILE A 221 5.51 28.72 -17.02
CA ILE A 221 4.97 30.08 -17.13
C ILE A 221 4.70 30.65 -15.73
N SER A 222 4.16 29.80 -14.86
CA SER A 222 3.97 30.07 -13.43
C SER A 222 4.32 28.82 -12.63
N LYS A 223 5.24 28.94 -11.67
CA LYS A 223 5.62 27.83 -10.80
C LYS A 223 4.44 27.32 -9.99
N GLU A 224 3.60 28.23 -9.49
CA GLU A 224 2.39 27.90 -8.73
C GLU A 224 1.40 27.07 -9.56
N LYS A 225 1.12 27.48 -10.81
CA LYS A 225 0.23 26.72 -11.70
C LYS A 225 0.78 25.32 -11.99
N ALA A 226 2.06 25.22 -12.35
CA ALA A 226 2.70 23.93 -12.62
C ALA A 226 2.62 22.98 -11.40
N TYR A 227 2.87 23.50 -10.20
CA TYR A 227 2.81 22.70 -8.97
C TYR A 227 1.37 22.33 -8.57
N ALA A 228 0.40 23.20 -8.85
CA ALA A 228 -1.03 22.94 -8.67
C ALA A 228 -1.55 21.89 -9.66
N GLU A 229 -1.10 21.94 -10.90
CA GLU A 229 -1.47 20.95 -11.91
C GLU A 229 -0.87 19.58 -11.60
N ALA A 230 0.42 19.53 -11.21
CA ALA A 230 1.03 18.33 -10.66
C ALA A 230 0.26 17.80 -9.44
N TYR A 231 -0.23 18.68 -8.56
CA TYR A 231 -1.03 18.30 -7.39
C TYR A 231 -2.37 17.68 -7.81
N ARG A 232 -3.06 18.30 -8.76
CA ARG A 232 -4.38 17.85 -9.24
C ARG A 232 -4.32 16.43 -9.79
N ILE A 233 -3.34 16.13 -10.65
CA ILE A 233 -3.23 14.84 -11.36
C ILE A 233 -2.62 13.71 -10.51
N THR A 234 -1.95 14.05 -9.41
CA THR A 234 -1.36 13.04 -8.50
C THR A 234 -2.43 12.50 -7.54
N LYS A 235 -2.45 11.19 -7.28
CA LYS A 235 -3.35 10.55 -6.31
C LYS A 235 -3.12 11.07 -4.89
N PRO A 236 -4.14 11.05 -4.00
CA PRO A 236 -3.92 11.16 -2.56
C PRO A 236 -2.85 10.18 -2.09
N GLY A 237 -1.93 10.63 -1.24
CA GLY A 237 -0.79 9.82 -0.78
C GLY A 237 0.35 9.64 -1.79
N GLY A 238 0.16 10.07 -3.05
CA GLY A 238 1.15 10.07 -4.13
C GLY A 238 2.29 11.08 -3.92
N ALA A 239 3.31 10.99 -4.77
CA ALA A 239 4.53 11.78 -4.65
C ALA A 239 4.72 12.76 -5.81
N PHE A 240 5.42 13.85 -5.51
CA PHE A 240 5.90 14.80 -6.51
C PHE A 240 7.40 14.95 -6.35
N VAL A 241 8.15 14.57 -7.39
CA VAL A 241 9.61 14.60 -7.39
C VAL A 241 10.11 15.24 -8.67
N PHE A 242 10.86 16.34 -8.54
CA PHE A 242 11.42 17.03 -9.69
C PHE A 242 12.81 17.57 -9.39
N CYS A 243 13.68 17.69 -10.40
CA CYS A 243 14.92 18.43 -10.29
C CYS A 243 14.89 19.69 -11.14
N ASP A 244 15.58 20.74 -10.67
CA ASP A 244 15.55 22.01 -11.38
C ASP A 244 16.72 22.94 -11.02
N LEU A 245 16.97 23.90 -11.92
CA LEU A 245 17.91 24.99 -11.73
C LEU A 245 17.21 26.18 -11.04
N VAL A 246 17.61 26.44 -9.80
CA VAL A 246 16.92 27.41 -8.93
C VAL A 246 17.79 28.60 -8.60
N ARG A 247 17.15 29.71 -8.24
CA ARG A 247 17.85 30.94 -7.87
C ARG A 247 18.69 30.71 -6.61
N GLY A 248 19.97 31.09 -6.69
CA GLY A 248 20.88 30.98 -5.57
C GLY A 248 20.77 32.14 -4.60
N SER A 249 21.65 32.16 -3.60
CA SER A 249 21.66 33.14 -2.51
C SER A 249 23.07 33.46 -2.02
N GLY A 250 24.04 33.48 -2.94
CA GLY A 250 25.41 33.87 -2.64
C GLY A 250 25.52 35.26 -1.98
N PRO A 251 26.50 35.48 -1.09
CA PRO A 251 26.60 36.70 -0.29
C PRO A 251 26.87 37.96 -1.11
N ASP A 252 27.56 37.83 -2.25
CA ASP A 252 28.02 38.95 -3.10
C ASP A 252 27.17 39.12 -4.37
N LEU A 253 25.92 38.65 -4.36
CA LEU A 253 25.04 38.70 -5.53
C LEU A 253 24.21 39.98 -5.57
N THR A 254 24.15 40.59 -6.75
CA THR A 254 23.29 41.76 -6.99
C THR A 254 21.97 41.36 -7.65
N VAL A 255 20.91 42.13 -7.38
CA VAL A 255 19.60 41.94 -8.04
C VAL A 255 19.73 42.03 -9.56
N LEU A 256 20.59 42.93 -10.06
CA LEU A 256 20.83 43.10 -11.49
C LEU A 256 21.48 41.86 -12.13
N GLU A 257 22.46 41.24 -11.46
CA GLU A 257 23.11 40.01 -11.95
C GLU A 257 22.11 38.85 -12.06
N LEU A 258 21.23 38.71 -11.07
CA LEU A 258 20.17 37.69 -11.06
C LEU A 258 19.11 37.96 -12.13
N ALA A 259 18.71 39.23 -12.32
CA ALA A 259 17.75 39.62 -13.36
C ALA A 259 18.31 39.39 -14.76
N GLN A 260 19.57 39.78 -15.01
CA GLN A 260 20.26 39.53 -16.28
C GLN A 260 20.40 38.03 -16.56
N PHE A 261 20.65 37.23 -15.53
CA PHE A 261 20.67 35.78 -15.68
C PHE A 261 19.28 35.24 -16.05
N ALA A 262 18.23 35.63 -15.33
CA ALA A 262 16.87 35.19 -15.61
C ALA A 262 16.44 35.58 -17.03
N GLU A 263 16.64 36.83 -17.43
CA GLU A 263 16.31 37.35 -18.77
C GLU A 263 17.07 36.58 -19.86
N LYS A 264 18.38 36.40 -19.70
CA LYS A 264 19.22 35.69 -20.66
C LYS A 264 18.84 34.22 -20.83
N ASN A 265 18.26 33.60 -19.81
CA ASN A 265 17.80 32.21 -19.83
C ASN A 265 16.27 32.10 -19.98
N ARG A 266 15.57 33.21 -20.24
CA ARG A 266 14.10 33.28 -20.42
C ARG A 266 13.33 32.65 -19.26
N ILE A 267 13.66 33.05 -18.04
CA ILE A 267 13.02 32.59 -16.81
C ILE A 267 12.06 33.68 -16.31
N ASN A 268 10.76 33.38 -16.22
CA ASN A 268 9.75 34.34 -15.75
C ASN A 268 9.79 34.47 -14.21
N ASP A 269 9.69 33.34 -13.49
CA ASP A 269 9.56 33.28 -12.03
C ASP A 269 10.72 32.50 -11.41
N TRP A 270 11.92 33.10 -11.35
CA TRP A 270 13.10 32.38 -10.84
C TRP A 270 13.14 32.34 -9.31
N LEU A 271 12.51 31.31 -8.76
CA LEU A 271 12.40 31.11 -7.31
C LEU A 271 13.67 30.49 -6.71
N ASN A 272 13.94 30.84 -5.45
CA ASN A 272 14.95 30.13 -4.64
C ASN A 272 14.30 28.91 -3.95
N PRO A 273 15.10 27.98 -3.37
CA PRO A 273 14.56 26.77 -2.75
C PRO A 273 13.48 27.02 -1.68
N SER A 274 13.68 28.02 -0.81
CA SER A 274 12.73 28.32 0.26
C SER A 274 11.40 28.84 -0.28
N HIS A 275 11.40 29.58 -1.39
CA HIS A 275 10.17 30.05 -2.04
C HIS A 275 9.46 28.92 -2.79
N ILE A 276 10.19 27.99 -3.41
CA ILE A 276 9.59 26.80 -4.02
C ILE A 276 8.89 25.96 -2.94
N ILE A 277 9.56 25.69 -1.82
CA ILE A 277 8.96 24.97 -0.68
C ILE A 277 7.66 25.64 -0.24
N LYS A 278 7.67 26.96 -0.02
CA LYS A 278 6.46 27.71 0.35
C LYS A 278 5.35 27.62 -0.70
N THR A 279 5.70 27.68 -1.98
CA THR A 279 4.73 27.62 -3.09
C THR A 279 4.08 26.24 -3.15
N CYS A 280 4.87 25.16 -3.07
CA CYS A 280 4.32 23.80 -3.01
C CYS A 280 3.43 23.60 -1.78
N THR A 281 3.84 24.10 -0.61
CA THR A 281 3.02 24.02 0.61
C THR A 281 1.71 24.81 0.49
N ALA A 282 1.74 25.99 -0.13
CA ALA A 282 0.52 26.79 -0.36
C ALA A 282 -0.46 26.11 -1.33
N VAL A 283 0.04 25.36 -2.31
CA VAL A 283 -0.76 24.52 -3.22
C VAL A 283 -1.41 23.33 -2.49
N GLY A 284 -0.83 22.88 -1.36
CA GLY A 284 -1.36 21.78 -0.56
C GLY A 284 -0.43 20.56 -0.43
N TRP A 285 0.80 20.63 -0.98
CA TRP A 285 1.81 19.58 -0.80
C TRP A 285 2.37 19.58 0.63
N SER A 286 2.54 18.39 1.23
CA SER A 286 3.24 18.19 2.51
C SER A 286 4.66 17.66 2.32
N ASP A 287 5.46 17.68 3.39
CA ASP A 287 6.83 17.14 3.45
C ASP A 287 7.76 17.64 2.35
N VAL A 288 7.58 18.89 1.91
CA VAL A 288 8.34 19.47 0.82
C VAL A 288 9.78 19.74 1.27
N LYS A 289 10.75 19.10 0.62
CA LYS A 289 12.19 19.28 0.91
C LYS A 289 13.00 19.53 -0.36
N PHE A 290 14.14 20.17 -0.19
CA PHE A 290 15.14 20.40 -1.23
C PHE A 290 16.45 19.69 -0.90
N ILE A 291 16.96 18.92 -1.85
CA ILE A 291 18.26 18.25 -1.81
C ILE A 291 19.17 18.98 -2.78
N ASP A 292 20.19 19.66 -2.25
CA ASP A 292 21.14 20.41 -3.07
C ASP A 292 22.16 19.48 -3.73
N LEU A 293 22.19 19.50 -5.06
CA LEU A 293 23.12 18.74 -5.91
C LEU A 293 24.00 19.67 -6.75
N SER A 294 24.21 20.92 -6.31
CA SER A 294 25.04 21.90 -7.03
C SER A 294 26.48 21.40 -7.21
N THR A 295 26.96 20.51 -6.35
CA THR A 295 28.26 19.84 -6.50
C THR A 295 28.28 18.90 -7.70
N ASP A 296 27.25 18.07 -7.88
CA ASP A 296 27.09 17.21 -9.07
C ASP A 296 27.00 18.05 -10.35
N LEU A 297 26.27 19.17 -10.31
CA LEU A 297 26.20 20.12 -11.41
C LEU A 297 27.58 20.70 -11.77
N ARG A 298 28.37 21.07 -10.75
CA ARG A 298 29.73 21.57 -10.93
C ARG A 298 30.62 20.51 -11.59
N ILE A 299 30.53 19.24 -11.18
CA ILE A 299 31.27 18.13 -11.80
C ILE A 299 30.88 18.01 -13.28
N SER A 300 29.58 18.05 -13.61
CA SER A 300 29.12 18.04 -15.01
C SER A 300 29.76 19.13 -15.84
N PHE A 301 29.82 20.37 -15.33
CA PHE A 301 30.46 21.48 -16.03
C PHE A 301 31.99 21.36 -16.12
N GLN A 302 32.67 20.89 -15.06
CA GLN A 302 34.13 20.68 -15.07
C GLN A 302 34.55 19.65 -16.10
N LEU A 303 33.82 18.54 -16.18
CA LEU A 303 34.07 17.50 -17.18
C LEU A 303 33.79 18.02 -18.60
N MET A 304 32.80 18.91 -18.78
CA MET A 304 32.49 19.49 -20.09
C MET A 304 33.62 20.43 -20.50
N LEU A 305 34.11 21.23 -19.54
CA LEU A 305 35.24 22.11 -19.75
C LEU A 305 36.51 21.33 -20.14
N LYS A 306 36.80 20.22 -19.44
CA LYS A 306 37.93 19.34 -19.74
C LYS A 306 37.85 18.81 -21.17
N LYS A 307 36.68 18.29 -21.59
CA LYS A 307 36.46 17.78 -22.95
C LYS A 307 36.59 18.86 -24.02
N VAL A 308 35.93 20.00 -23.83
CA VAL A 308 36.00 21.13 -24.78
C VAL A 308 37.43 21.64 -24.92
N THR A 309 38.17 21.73 -23.82
CA THR A 309 39.57 22.17 -23.82
C THR A 309 40.46 21.16 -24.54
N PHE A 310 40.28 19.86 -24.27
CA PHE A 310 41.01 18.80 -24.96
C PHE A 310 40.80 18.86 -26.48
N VAL A 311 39.56 19.04 -26.96
CA VAL A 311 39.28 19.15 -28.40
C VAL A 311 39.89 20.43 -28.99
N LEU A 312 39.88 21.56 -28.28
CA LEU A 312 40.50 22.80 -28.74
C LEU A 312 42.03 22.72 -28.86
N GLU A 313 42.68 21.96 -27.99
CA GLU A 313 44.13 21.82 -27.91
C GLU A 313 44.69 20.70 -28.79
N HIS A 314 43.96 19.58 -28.89
CA HIS A 314 44.46 18.33 -29.49
C HIS A 314 43.56 17.73 -30.59
N GLY A 315 42.33 18.24 -30.77
CA GLY A 315 41.35 17.70 -31.73
C GLY A 315 41.23 18.51 -33.04
N ASP A 316 40.63 17.90 -34.06
CA ASP A 316 40.21 18.62 -35.28
C ASP A 316 38.93 19.41 -35.00
N THR A 317 39.04 20.73 -34.94
CA THR A 317 37.92 21.64 -34.67
C THR A 317 37.08 21.93 -35.92
N GLY A 318 37.41 21.32 -37.06
CA GLY A 318 36.83 21.65 -38.36
C GLY A 318 37.29 23.02 -38.84
N ASN A 319 36.36 23.85 -39.33
CA ASN A 319 36.68 25.19 -39.83
C ASN A 319 36.90 26.23 -38.71
N SER A 320 37.45 27.39 -39.07
CA SER A 320 37.76 28.48 -38.13
C SER A 320 36.54 28.97 -37.33
N SER A 321 35.34 28.93 -37.93
CA SER A 321 34.10 29.34 -37.27
C SER A 321 33.67 28.35 -36.17
N SER A 322 33.82 27.05 -36.40
CA SER A 322 33.57 25.99 -35.39
C SER A 322 34.54 26.09 -34.21
N ARG A 323 35.80 26.45 -34.47
CA ARG A 323 36.79 26.69 -33.41
C ARG A 323 36.39 27.87 -32.51
N VAL A 324 35.94 28.98 -33.10
CA VAL A 324 35.47 30.17 -32.36
C VAL A 324 34.23 29.84 -31.52
N LEU A 325 33.27 29.09 -32.07
CA LEU A 325 32.09 28.64 -31.33
C LEU A 325 32.47 27.81 -30.09
N MET A 326 33.50 26.97 -30.23
CA MET A 326 33.98 26.12 -29.15
C MET A 326 34.76 26.90 -28.08
N MET A 327 35.51 27.94 -28.45
CA MET A 327 36.11 28.88 -27.50
C MET A 327 35.04 29.66 -26.72
N ASN A 328 34.01 30.16 -27.39
CA ASN A 328 32.89 30.84 -26.73
C ASN A 328 32.14 29.91 -25.76
N TYR A 329 31.98 28.64 -26.14
CA TYR A 329 31.36 27.63 -25.29
C TYR A 329 32.23 27.30 -24.06
N ARG A 330 33.54 27.11 -24.24
CA ARG A 330 34.51 26.94 -23.14
C ARG A 330 34.39 28.08 -22.13
N ASP A 331 34.43 29.33 -22.61
CA ASP A 331 34.37 30.51 -21.75
C ASP A 331 33.00 30.62 -21.05
N SER A 332 31.93 30.18 -21.70
CA SER A 332 30.60 30.07 -21.10
C SER A 332 30.58 29.04 -19.97
N ILE A 333 31.18 27.86 -20.16
CA ILE A 333 31.27 26.83 -19.11
C ILE A 333 32.09 27.34 -17.93
N CYS A 334 33.25 27.98 -18.17
CA CYS A 334 34.05 28.59 -17.10
C CYS A 334 33.21 29.57 -16.27
N ARG A 335 32.47 30.48 -16.93
CA ARG A 335 31.56 31.41 -16.24
C ARG A 335 30.50 30.66 -15.42
N ARG A 336 29.92 29.59 -15.95
CA ARG A 336 28.90 28.79 -15.23
C ARG A 336 29.49 28.14 -13.97
N ILE A 337 30.70 27.60 -14.04
CA ILE A 337 31.40 27.04 -12.86
C ILE A 337 31.60 28.12 -11.80
N THR A 338 32.10 29.30 -12.19
CA THR A 338 32.26 30.44 -11.26
C THR A 338 30.92 30.89 -10.68
N GLN A 339 29.85 30.90 -11.48
CA GLN A 339 28.51 31.25 -11.01
C GLN A 339 27.96 30.25 -9.99
N ILE A 340 28.24 28.95 -10.15
CA ILE A 340 27.90 27.91 -9.16
C ILE A 340 28.69 28.14 -7.87
N GLU A 341 30.01 28.37 -7.96
CA GLU A 341 30.88 28.60 -6.80
C GLU A 341 30.51 29.88 -6.03
N ARG A 342 30.07 30.92 -6.74
CA ARG A 342 29.52 32.16 -6.15
C ARG A 342 28.10 32.01 -5.65
N GLY A 343 27.44 30.88 -5.91
CA GLY A 343 26.07 30.61 -5.49
C GLY A 343 25.01 31.47 -6.22
N VAL A 344 25.26 31.88 -7.48
CA VAL A 344 24.31 32.60 -8.35
C VAL A 344 23.06 31.76 -8.60
N PHE A 345 23.25 30.47 -8.82
CA PHE A 345 22.21 29.48 -8.98
C PHE A 345 22.60 28.17 -8.29
N ARG A 346 21.60 27.38 -7.96
CA ARG A 346 21.73 26.05 -7.39
C ARG A 346 20.98 25.07 -8.27
N TRP A 347 21.28 23.79 -8.12
CA TRP A 347 20.55 22.72 -8.79
C TRP A 347 20.35 21.58 -7.83
N GLY A 348 19.20 20.92 -7.90
CA GLY A 348 18.88 19.87 -6.95
C GLY A 348 17.49 19.32 -7.12
N VAL A 349 17.15 18.37 -6.25
CA VAL A 349 15.86 17.66 -6.26
C VAL A 349 14.95 18.27 -5.23
N PHE A 350 13.72 18.56 -5.63
CA PHE A 350 12.59 18.76 -4.73
C PHE A 350 11.78 17.49 -4.66
N HIS A 351 11.29 17.19 -3.47
CA HIS A 351 10.34 16.12 -3.28
C HIS A 351 9.24 16.54 -2.31
N ALA A 352 8.04 16.05 -2.54
CA ALA A 352 6.85 16.36 -1.76
C ALA A 352 5.84 15.21 -1.79
N ARG A 353 4.89 15.23 -0.87
CA ARG A 353 3.78 14.26 -0.81
C ARG A 353 2.44 14.96 -0.90
N LYS A 354 1.51 14.36 -1.62
CA LYS A 354 0.11 14.81 -1.59
C LYS A 354 -0.50 14.25 -0.30
N PRO A 355 -0.92 15.11 0.64
CA PRO A 355 -1.60 14.62 1.83
C PRO A 355 -2.86 13.89 1.40
N VAL A 356 -3.28 12.89 2.19
CA VAL A 356 -4.64 12.37 2.04
C VAL A 356 -5.53 13.32 2.82
N LEU A 357 -5.95 14.40 2.15
CA LEU A 357 -6.84 15.38 2.76
C LEU A 357 -8.22 14.75 2.93
N TRP A 358 -8.62 14.60 4.19
CA TRP A 358 -9.97 14.24 4.59
C TRP A 358 -10.71 15.50 5.02
N THR A 359 -11.59 16.04 4.17
CA THR A 359 -12.48 17.13 4.58
C THR A 359 -13.68 16.56 5.35
N TRP A 360 -13.47 16.16 6.60
CA TRP A 360 -14.58 15.91 7.51
C TRP A 360 -14.22 16.22 8.98
N GLN A 361 -15.03 17.08 9.60
CA GLN A 361 -15.16 17.15 11.05
C GLN A 361 -16.51 16.52 11.43
N PRO A 362 -16.53 15.49 12.29
CA PRO A 362 -17.76 14.96 12.85
C PRO A 362 -18.43 16.02 13.72
N PRO A 363 -19.75 16.15 13.67
CA PRO A 363 -20.48 16.88 14.70
C PRO A 363 -20.51 16.03 15.97
N VAL A 364 -19.72 16.39 16.98
CA VAL A 364 -19.98 15.97 18.36
C VAL A 364 -20.50 17.20 19.11
N PRO A 365 -21.72 17.19 19.69
CA PRO A 365 -22.67 16.09 19.83
C PRO A 365 -23.74 16.06 18.72
N PHE A 366 -24.27 14.87 18.42
CA PHE A 366 -25.33 14.61 17.45
C PHE A 366 -26.63 15.40 17.75
N VAL A 367 -26.65 16.66 17.34
CA VAL A 367 -27.86 17.33 16.84
C VAL A 367 -28.00 16.86 15.39
N LYS A 368 -29.22 16.55 14.92
CA LYS A 368 -29.49 16.20 13.51
C LYS A 368 -28.60 17.03 12.56
N THR A 369 -27.59 16.41 11.97
CA THR A 369 -26.62 17.07 11.11
C THR A 369 -26.49 16.24 9.84
N ASN A 370 -27.14 16.74 8.79
CA ASN A 370 -27.21 16.18 7.45
C ASN A 370 -25.89 16.30 6.67
N HIS A 371 -24.72 16.04 7.25
CA HIS A 371 -23.45 16.13 6.51
C HIS A 371 -22.47 15.02 6.89
N LEU A 372 -22.77 13.83 6.35
CA LEU A 372 -21.90 12.90 5.60
C LEU A 372 -22.48 11.48 5.75
N ILE A 373 -23.69 11.33 5.23
CA ILE A 373 -24.32 10.09 4.80
C ILE A 373 -24.55 10.35 3.32
N VAL A 374 -24.34 9.37 2.43
CA VAL A 374 -25.04 9.40 1.14
C VAL A 374 -26.53 9.17 1.45
N ASP A 375 -27.19 10.20 1.98
CA ASP A 375 -28.62 10.25 2.26
C ASP A 375 -29.31 10.73 0.99
N THR A 376 -29.72 9.77 0.18
CA THR A 376 -30.72 9.99 -0.85
C THR A 376 -32.05 10.26 -0.15
N ASN A 377 -32.31 11.52 0.21
CA ASN A 377 -33.70 11.94 0.18
C ASN A 377 -34.11 11.89 -1.30
N GLU A 378 -35.10 11.05 -1.62
CA GLU A 378 -35.69 10.86 -2.96
C GLU A 378 -36.33 12.15 -3.54
N ASN A 379 -35.98 13.35 -3.06
CA ASN A 379 -36.62 14.61 -3.40
C ASN A 379 -35.67 15.77 -3.76
N ASP A 380 -34.35 15.58 -3.90
CA ASP A 380 -33.48 16.62 -4.46
C ASP A 380 -32.67 16.04 -5.64
N SER A 381 -33.04 16.45 -6.85
CA SER A 381 -32.70 15.77 -8.10
C SER A 381 -31.53 16.37 -8.88
N ASP A 382 -30.76 17.33 -8.36
CA ASP A 382 -29.90 18.15 -9.25
C ASP A 382 -28.49 18.55 -8.74
N SER A 383 -27.89 17.93 -7.71
CA SER A 383 -26.52 18.34 -7.30
C SER A 383 -25.51 17.26 -6.86
N ASP A 384 -25.89 15.99 -6.73
CA ASP A 384 -25.03 14.98 -6.09
C ASP A 384 -24.15 14.17 -7.07
N GLU A 385 -24.49 14.12 -8.36
CA GLU A 385 -23.68 13.39 -9.35
C GLU A 385 -22.30 14.03 -9.54
N ASP A 386 -22.19 15.37 -9.55
CA ASP A 386 -20.92 16.07 -9.83
C ASP A 386 -19.85 15.94 -8.72
N ARG A 387 -20.23 15.63 -7.47
CA ARG A 387 -19.27 15.48 -6.35
C ARG A 387 -18.71 14.08 -6.18
N MET A 388 -19.35 13.04 -6.75
CA MET A 388 -18.78 11.70 -6.69
C MET A 388 -17.51 11.55 -7.54
N PHE A 389 -17.27 12.43 -8.53
CA PHE A 389 -16.22 12.24 -9.54
C PHE A 389 -14.75 12.42 -9.07
N GLU A 390 -14.48 12.75 -7.80
CA GLU A 390 -13.10 13.04 -7.34
C GLU A 390 -12.64 12.24 -6.11
N THR A 391 -13.46 11.32 -5.59
CA THR A 391 -13.16 10.61 -4.34
C THR A 391 -12.47 9.26 -4.57
N ASN A 392 -11.44 8.98 -3.78
CA ASN A 392 -10.76 7.68 -3.73
C ASN A 392 -11.21 6.78 -2.58
N VAL A 393 -11.93 7.33 -1.59
CA VAL A 393 -12.34 6.63 -0.37
C VAL A 393 -13.81 6.91 -0.04
N VAL A 394 -14.60 5.88 0.18
CA VAL A 394 -16.00 5.99 0.58
C VAL A 394 -16.16 5.52 2.03
N VAL A 395 -16.86 6.28 2.87
CA VAL A 395 -17.23 5.83 4.22
C VAL A 395 -18.72 5.55 4.29
N VAL A 396 -19.09 4.42 4.85
CA VAL A 396 -20.47 3.99 5.00
C VAL A 396 -20.77 3.61 6.44
N ASP A 397 -22.01 3.85 6.87
CA ASP A 397 -22.53 3.28 8.11
C ASP A 397 -23.10 1.87 7.88
N ILE A 398 -23.47 1.19 8.97
CA ILE A 398 -24.06 -0.16 8.92
C ILE A 398 -25.46 -0.21 8.27
N LEU A 399 -26.16 0.92 8.18
CA LEU A 399 -27.51 1.01 7.63
C LEU A 399 -27.51 1.16 6.11
N LYS A 400 -26.42 1.70 5.54
CA LYS A 400 -26.25 1.87 4.10
C LYS A 400 -25.92 0.54 3.42
N LYS A 401 -26.93 -0.07 2.78
CA LYS A 401 -26.72 -1.24 1.91
C LYS A 401 -25.93 -0.84 0.66
N MET A 402 -24.90 -1.63 0.36
CA MET A 402 -24.02 -1.50 -0.81
C MET A 402 -24.08 -2.78 -1.65
N PRO A 403 -25.22 -3.06 -2.31
CA PRO A 403 -25.34 -4.19 -3.23
C PRO A 403 -24.48 -3.99 -4.48
N LYS A 404 -24.31 -5.05 -5.27
CA LYS A 404 -23.53 -5.04 -6.51
C LYS A 404 -23.81 -3.83 -7.42
N GLU A 405 -25.07 -3.45 -7.60
CA GLU A 405 -25.45 -2.33 -8.47
C GLU A 405 -24.87 -1.00 -7.98
N THR A 406 -24.87 -0.77 -6.67
CA THR A 406 -24.30 0.43 -6.05
C THR A 406 -22.77 0.43 -6.17
N ILE A 407 -22.13 -0.72 -5.94
CA ILE A 407 -20.67 -0.87 -6.10
C ILE A 407 -20.27 -0.65 -7.57
N ASP A 408 -21.02 -1.21 -8.52
CA ASP A 408 -20.79 -1.08 -9.94
C ASP A 408 -20.96 0.38 -10.43
N ALA A 409 -21.80 1.18 -9.77
CA ALA A 409 -21.97 2.60 -10.03
C ALA A 409 -20.85 3.50 -9.45
N LEU A 410 -20.02 3.00 -8.53
CA LEU A 410 -18.95 3.80 -7.95
C LEU A 410 -17.92 4.25 -9.01
N PRO A 411 -17.41 5.50 -8.90
CA PRO A 411 -16.33 6.01 -9.76
C PRO A 411 -15.12 5.08 -9.79
N LYS A 412 -14.42 5.02 -10.93
CA LYS A 412 -13.21 4.20 -11.09
C LYS A 412 -12.05 4.62 -10.17
N THR A 413 -12.11 5.83 -9.62
CA THR A 413 -11.11 6.37 -8.69
C THR A 413 -11.22 5.79 -7.29
N VAL A 414 -12.36 5.21 -6.92
CA VAL A 414 -12.58 4.64 -5.57
C VAL A 414 -11.76 3.36 -5.42
N GLU A 415 -10.88 3.33 -4.42
CA GLU A 415 -10.03 2.18 -4.10
C GLU A 415 -10.23 1.67 -2.66
N LEU A 416 -10.93 2.44 -1.80
CA LEU A 416 -11.17 2.08 -0.40
C LEU A 416 -12.62 2.37 0.01
N ILE A 417 -13.25 1.39 0.67
CA ILE A 417 -14.48 1.57 1.45
C ILE A 417 -14.16 1.34 2.92
N ILE A 418 -14.51 2.29 3.78
CA ILE A 418 -14.43 2.15 5.23
C ILE A 418 -15.85 2.05 5.77
N THR A 419 -16.15 0.96 6.47
CA THR A 419 -17.44 0.80 7.12
C THR A 419 -17.34 1.09 8.61
N MET A 420 -18.27 1.90 9.12
CA MET A 420 -18.44 2.19 10.54
C MET A 420 -19.24 1.06 11.22
N SER A 421 -18.74 -0.17 11.10
CA SER A 421 -19.39 -1.38 11.59
C SER A 421 -18.37 -2.49 11.79
N ALA A 422 -18.71 -3.51 12.60
CA ALA A 422 -17.91 -4.75 12.68
C ALA A 422 -18.31 -5.78 11.61
N GLY A 423 -19.59 -5.87 11.24
CA GLY A 423 -20.03 -6.78 10.18
C GLY A 423 -20.02 -6.12 8.81
N LEU A 424 -19.94 -6.97 7.79
CA LEU A 424 -19.79 -6.60 6.37
C LEU A 424 -20.99 -7.05 5.52
N ASP A 425 -22.02 -7.62 6.14
CA ASP A 425 -23.17 -8.24 5.46
C ASP A 425 -24.04 -7.25 4.67
N HIS A 426 -23.88 -5.94 4.91
CA HIS A 426 -24.49 -4.86 4.14
C HIS A 426 -23.70 -4.47 2.89
N ILE A 427 -22.51 -5.04 2.65
CA ILE A 427 -21.63 -4.73 1.51
C ILE A 427 -21.41 -5.98 0.66
N ASP A 428 -21.59 -5.86 -0.65
CA ASP A 428 -21.24 -6.92 -1.60
C ASP A 428 -19.71 -6.99 -1.80
N LEU A 429 -19.06 -7.85 -1.02
CA LEU A 429 -17.60 -8.01 -1.04
C LEU A 429 -17.09 -8.58 -2.37
N ASP A 430 -17.87 -9.45 -3.03
CA ASP A 430 -17.49 -10.04 -4.32
C ASP A 430 -17.46 -8.94 -5.42
N ALA A 431 -18.41 -8.01 -5.38
CA ALA A 431 -18.43 -6.85 -6.28
C ALA A 431 -17.27 -5.87 -6.00
N CYS A 432 -16.93 -5.63 -4.73
CA CYS A 432 -15.77 -4.81 -4.34
C CYS A 432 -14.46 -5.43 -4.86
N GLU A 433 -14.26 -6.74 -4.65
CA GLU A 433 -13.08 -7.46 -5.12
C GLU A 433 -12.95 -7.39 -6.65
N ALA A 434 -14.05 -7.59 -7.38
CA ALA A 434 -14.07 -7.50 -8.84
C ALA A 434 -13.65 -6.12 -9.39
N LYS A 435 -13.86 -5.05 -8.60
CA LYS A 435 -13.43 -3.69 -8.91
C LYS A 435 -12.06 -3.31 -8.33
N GLY A 436 -11.43 -4.18 -7.54
CA GLY A 436 -10.19 -3.87 -6.83
C GLY A 436 -10.36 -2.90 -5.66
N ILE A 437 -11.56 -2.79 -5.10
CA ILE A 437 -11.87 -1.92 -3.96
C ILE A 437 -11.58 -2.67 -2.65
N VAL A 438 -10.72 -2.10 -1.81
CA VAL A 438 -10.42 -2.62 -0.48
C VAL A 438 -11.52 -2.22 0.50
N VAL A 439 -11.98 -3.14 1.35
CA VAL A 439 -12.95 -2.84 2.41
C VAL A 439 -12.27 -2.93 3.79
N LYS A 440 -12.48 -1.94 4.65
CA LYS A 440 -11.93 -1.87 6.02
C LYS A 440 -13.03 -1.53 7.03
N ASN A 441 -12.91 -2.05 8.25
CA ASN A 441 -13.81 -1.73 9.36
C ASN A 441 -13.16 -0.69 10.27
N SER A 442 -13.96 0.24 10.78
CA SER A 442 -13.58 1.21 11.81
C SER A 442 -14.12 0.80 13.19
N GLY A 443 -13.48 1.25 14.27
CA GLY A 443 -13.92 1.09 15.66
C GLY A 443 -13.80 -0.33 16.18
N SER A 444 -12.94 -1.17 15.61
CA SER A 444 -12.95 -2.63 15.84
C SER A 444 -12.72 -2.99 17.31
N ASP A 445 -11.80 -2.32 17.99
CA ASP A 445 -11.46 -2.58 19.39
C ASP A 445 -12.53 -2.05 20.35
N ALA A 446 -13.06 -0.86 20.06
CA ALA A 446 -14.16 -0.27 20.82
C ALA A 446 -15.44 -1.13 20.70
N ILE A 447 -15.80 -1.55 19.49
CA ILE A 447 -16.93 -2.46 19.29
C ILE A 447 -16.71 -3.77 20.06
N THR A 448 -15.51 -4.37 19.92
CA THR A 448 -15.19 -5.65 20.58
C THR A 448 -15.35 -5.55 22.09
N SER A 449 -14.72 -4.56 22.73
CA SER A 449 -14.78 -4.40 24.18
C SER A 449 -16.19 -4.16 24.69
N HIS A 450 -16.98 -3.32 24.01
CA HIS A 450 -18.36 -3.03 24.40
C HIS A 450 -19.29 -4.24 24.23
N VAL A 451 -19.19 -4.96 23.10
CA VAL A 451 -19.98 -6.20 22.87
C VAL A 451 -19.61 -7.27 23.89
N VAL A 452 -18.33 -7.41 24.24
CA VAL A 452 -17.86 -8.37 25.25
C VAL A 452 -18.46 -8.07 26.62
N GLN A 453 -18.36 -6.83 27.09
CA GLN A 453 -18.90 -6.42 28.39
C GLN A 453 -20.43 -6.61 28.44
N TYR A 454 -21.10 -6.23 27.36
CA TYR A 454 -22.55 -6.37 27.22
C TYR A 454 -22.98 -7.84 27.22
N CYS A 455 -22.35 -8.69 26.40
CA CYS A 455 -22.62 -10.12 26.34
C CYS A 455 -22.34 -10.82 27.67
N LEU A 456 -21.22 -10.51 28.32
CA LEU A 456 -20.86 -11.08 29.63
C LEU A 456 -21.93 -10.75 30.68
N SER A 457 -22.46 -9.52 30.66
CA SER A 457 -23.56 -9.12 31.55
C SER A 457 -24.79 -10.00 31.37
N PHE A 458 -25.17 -10.34 30.13
CA PHE A 458 -26.31 -11.21 29.85
C PHE A 458 -26.06 -12.68 30.14
N ILE A 459 -24.84 -13.17 29.95
CA ILE A 459 -24.47 -14.52 30.40
C ILE A 459 -24.69 -14.62 31.92
N ILE A 460 -24.23 -13.64 32.69
CA ILE A 460 -24.39 -13.63 34.14
C ILE A 460 -25.88 -13.49 34.52
N ILE A 461 -26.59 -12.50 33.97
CA ILE A 461 -28.00 -12.24 34.25
C ILE A 461 -28.88 -13.45 33.89
N GLY A 462 -28.62 -14.08 32.74
CA GLY A 462 -29.33 -15.25 32.26
C GLY A 462 -29.07 -16.49 33.13
N LEU A 463 -27.81 -16.74 33.50
CA LEU A 463 -27.47 -17.83 34.43
C LEU A 463 -28.13 -17.65 35.81
N ARG A 464 -28.35 -16.41 36.25
CA ARG A 464 -29.07 -16.09 37.50
C ARG A 464 -30.58 -16.13 37.36
N ASP A 465 -31.10 -16.33 36.15
CA ASP A 465 -32.53 -16.28 35.85
C ASP A 465 -33.17 -14.96 36.28
N ALA A 466 -32.39 -13.88 36.28
CA ALA A 466 -32.78 -12.62 36.90
C ALA A 466 -33.89 -11.91 36.11
N LEU A 467 -33.92 -12.06 34.78
CA LEU A 467 -34.93 -11.42 33.93
C LEU A 467 -36.33 -12.02 34.13
N ASN A 468 -36.43 -13.35 34.29
CA ASN A 468 -37.70 -14.02 34.61
C ASN A 468 -38.19 -13.66 36.02
N GLN A 469 -37.28 -13.26 36.91
CA GLN A 469 -37.59 -12.84 38.28
C GLN A 469 -37.93 -11.34 38.42
N LEU A 470 -37.92 -10.56 37.34
CA LEU A 470 -38.30 -9.14 37.38
C LEU A 470 -39.76 -8.88 37.78
N SER A 471 -40.55 -9.95 37.96
CA SER A 471 -41.84 -9.91 38.66
C SER A 471 -41.71 -9.56 40.17
N VAL A 472 -40.49 -9.46 40.72
CA VAL A 472 -40.22 -8.91 42.06
C VAL A 472 -40.39 -7.38 42.00
N PRO A 473 -41.42 -6.80 42.64
CA PRO A 473 -41.78 -5.41 42.39
C PRO A 473 -40.92 -4.44 43.21
N PHE A 474 -40.18 -3.58 42.52
CA PHE A 474 -39.73 -2.27 43.03
C PHE A 474 -40.56 -1.16 42.36
N PRO A 475 -41.36 -0.34 43.08
CA PRO A 475 -41.97 -0.50 44.40
C PRO A 475 -43.53 -0.42 44.29
N SER A 476 -44.27 -1.50 44.58
CA SER A 476 -45.70 -1.37 44.99
C SER A 476 -46.42 -2.66 45.40
N LYS A 477 -45.85 -3.86 45.18
CA LYS A 477 -46.58 -5.12 45.42
C LYS A 477 -45.91 -6.12 46.38
N GLY A 478 -45.04 -5.64 47.28
CA GLY A 478 -44.41 -6.48 48.31
C GLY A 478 -43.36 -7.45 47.76
N TRP A 479 -42.41 -7.84 48.62
CA TRP A 479 -41.30 -8.70 48.24
C TRP A 479 -41.65 -10.16 48.49
N ASP A 480 -41.86 -10.96 47.42
CA ASP A 480 -41.91 -12.43 47.50
C ASP A 480 -40.55 -13.03 47.10
N LEU A 481 -39.60 -13.06 48.07
CA LEU A 481 -38.27 -13.64 47.89
C LEU A 481 -38.42 -15.15 47.91
N ASN A 482 -38.59 -15.75 46.74
CA ASN A 482 -38.43 -17.19 46.63
C ASN A 482 -36.93 -17.51 46.63
N TRP A 483 -36.34 -17.76 47.80
CA TRP A 483 -34.90 -18.09 47.97
C TRP A 483 -34.47 -19.40 47.27
N ASN A 484 -35.39 -20.11 46.61
CA ASN A 484 -35.20 -21.42 46.00
C ASN A 484 -35.07 -21.40 44.46
N VAL A 485 -34.67 -20.29 43.85
CA VAL A 485 -34.47 -20.25 42.39
C VAL A 485 -33.22 -21.02 41.96
N GLU A 486 -33.37 -21.84 40.91
CA GLU A 486 -32.32 -22.65 40.29
C GLU A 486 -31.38 -21.80 39.41
N GLY A 487 -30.88 -20.68 39.94
CA GLY A 487 -29.83 -19.89 39.30
C GLY A 487 -28.47 -20.57 39.46
N LYS A 488 -27.58 -20.42 38.48
CA LYS A 488 -26.25 -21.03 38.46
C LYS A 488 -25.14 -19.97 38.51
N PRO A 489 -24.05 -20.15 39.28
CA PRO A 489 -22.92 -19.23 39.22
C PRO A 489 -22.09 -19.42 37.97
N LEU A 490 -21.52 -18.33 37.45
CA LEU A 490 -20.65 -18.35 36.27
C LEU A 490 -19.51 -19.36 36.43
N THR A 491 -18.89 -19.42 37.61
CA THR A 491 -17.77 -20.32 37.94
C THR A 491 -18.06 -21.81 37.79
N SER A 492 -19.32 -22.25 37.92
CA SER A 492 -19.69 -23.67 37.75
C SER A 492 -20.47 -23.94 36.45
N SER A 493 -20.56 -22.95 35.57
CA SER A 493 -21.34 -23.02 34.34
C SER A 493 -20.50 -23.48 33.14
N THR A 494 -21.16 -24.11 32.18
CA THR A 494 -20.64 -24.42 30.85
C THR A 494 -21.20 -23.46 29.82
N ILE A 495 -20.33 -22.71 29.15
CA ILE A 495 -20.68 -21.71 28.14
C ILE A 495 -20.22 -22.25 26.78
N ALA A 496 -21.16 -22.44 25.86
CA ALA A 496 -20.85 -22.80 24.48
C ALA A 496 -20.78 -21.55 23.62
N ILE A 497 -19.64 -21.31 22.97
CA ILE A 497 -19.45 -20.20 22.04
C ILE A 497 -19.35 -20.75 20.61
N ILE A 498 -20.24 -20.32 19.72
CA ILE A 498 -20.26 -20.78 18.33
C ILE A 498 -19.57 -19.76 17.44
N GLY A 499 -18.31 -20.05 17.06
CA GLY A 499 -17.42 -19.16 16.32
C GLY A 499 -16.38 -18.48 17.22
N LEU A 500 -15.09 -18.73 16.94
CA LEU A 500 -13.96 -18.19 17.71
C LEU A 500 -13.29 -16.99 17.03
N GLY A 501 -14.08 -15.93 16.79
CA GLY A 501 -13.59 -14.63 16.29
C GLY A 501 -12.94 -13.75 17.36
N ASN A 502 -12.62 -12.50 17.01
CA ASN A 502 -11.99 -11.54 17.93
C ASN A 502 -12.84 -11.26 19.18
N ILE A 503 -14.15 -11.05 18.99
CA ILE A 503 -15.11 -10.84 20.08
C ILE A 503 -15.18 -12.06 21.01
N ALA A 504 -15.22 -13.27 20.43
CA ALA A 504 -15.24 -14.50 21.22
C ALA A 504 -13.97 -14.68 22.06
N LYS A 505 -12.78 -14.43 21.49
CA LYS A 505 -11.50 -14.51 22.22
C LYS A 505 -11.47 -13.52 23.39
N ALA A 506 -11.82 -12.26 23.14
CA ALA A 506 -11.88 -11.25 24.18
C ALA A 506 -12.94 -11.58 25.26
N LEU A 507 -14.09 -12.15 24.88
CA LEU A 507 -15.09 -12.62 25.84
C LEU A 507 -14.56 -13.74 26.72
N ILE A 508 -13.83 -14.71 26.13
CA ILE A 508 -13.20 -15.80 26.87
C ILE A 508 -12.19 -15.25 27.87
N GLU A 509 -11.35 -14.30 27.46
CA GLU A 509 -10.38 -13.64 28.33
C GLU A 509 -11.07 -12.94 29.51
N GLU A 510 -12.14 -12.18 29.27
CA GLU A 510 -12.90 -11.51 30.34
C GLU A 510 -13.58 -12.51 31.29
N ILE A 511 -14.17 -13.59 30.78
CA ILE A 511 -14.74 -14.65 31.62
C ILE A 511 -13.64 -15.28 32.48
N ARG A 512 -12.47 -15.57 31.90
CA ARG A 512 -11.34 -16.20 32.62
C ARG A 512 -10.79 -15.32 33.74
N LYS A 513 -10.87 -14.00 33.63
CA LYS A 513 -10.47 -13.05 34.70
C LYS A 513 -11.36 -13.15 35.94
N ILE A 514 -12.67 -13.39 35.77
CA ILE A 514 -13.65 -13.37 36.88
C ILE A 514 -14.15 -14.77 37.30
N ALA A 515 -13.99 -15.76 36.44
CA ALA A 515 -14.47 -17.14 36.63
C ALA A 515 -13.55 -18.13 35.89
N PRO A 516 -12.29 -18.32 36.35
CA PRO A 516 -11.33 -19.20 35.68
C PRO A 516 -11.80 -20.68 35.58
N GLU A 517 -12.66 -21.12 36.50
CA GLU A 517 -13.22 -22.47 36.57
C GLU A 517 -14.40 -22.70 35.62
N ALA A 518 -14.99 -21.63 35.06
CA ALA A 518 -16.10 -21.76 34.13
C ALA A 518 -15.69 -22.63 32.93
N ARG A 519 -16.48 -23.65 32.60
CA ARG A 519 -16.17 -24.50 31.45
C ARG A 519 -16.56 -23.75 30.19
N ILE A 520 -15.60 -23.43 29.32
CA ILE A 520 -15.89 -22.78 28.04
C ILE A 520 -15.63 -23.82 26.96
N ILE A 521 -16.63 -24.09 26.14
CA ILE A 521 -16.55 -24.98 25.00
C ILE A 521 -16.86 -24.16 23.74
N TYR A 522 -16.14 -24.38 22.65
CA TYR A 522 -16.31 -23.58 21.44
C TYR A 522 -15.97 -24.37 20.19
N ASN A 523 -16.37 -23.86 19.03
CA ASN A 523 -15.89 -24.33 17.74
C ASN A 523 -15.12 -23.23 16.99
N THR A 524 -14.21 -23.64 16.12
CA THR A 524 -13.53 -22.78 15.15
C THR A 524 -14.18 -22.91 13.77
N TRP A 525 -13.82 -22.04 12.84
CA TRP A 525 -14.35 -21.95 11.47
C TRP A 525 -14.28 -23.25 10.64
N THR A 526 -13.55 -24.27 11.09
CA THR A 526 -13.25 -25.49 10.34
C THR A 526 -14.20 -26.67 10.59
N LEU A 527 -15.27 -26.52 11.40
CA LEU A 527 -16.08 -27.67 11.84
C LEU A 527 -17.57 -27.64 11.43
N ARG A 528 -18.07 -28.80 10.99
CA ARG A 528 -19.43 -29.07 10.44
C ARG A 528 -20.53 -28.96 11.51
N ILE A 529 -21.80 -28.88 11.07
CA ILE A 529 -23.05 -28.83 11.88
C ILE A 529 -23.06 -29.81 13.08
N ASN A 530 -22.53 -31.03 12.90
CA ASN A 530 -22.45 -32.05 13.95
C ASN A 530 -21.73 -31.59 15.22
N THR A 531 -20.79 -30.65 15.11
CA THR A 531 -20.05 -30.09 16.26
C THR A 531 -20.91 -29.10 17.04
N THR A 532 -21.71 -28.26 16.36
CA THR A 532 -22.60 -27.28 17.02
C THR A 532 -23.68 -27.97 17.87
N SER A 533 -24.34 -29.00 17.34
CA SER A 533 -25.32 -29.82 18.07
C SER A 533 -24.70 -30.50 19.31
N TYR A 534 -23.43 -30.95 19.20
CA TYR A 534 -22.70 -31.56 20.31
C TYR A 534 -22.34 -30.56 21.43
N LEU A 535 -22.00 -29.32 21.05
CA LEU A 535 -21.74 -28.24 22.02
C LEU A 535 -23.03 -27.81 22.73
N ALA A 536 -24.12 -27.66 21.97
CA ALA A 536 -25.44 -27.31 22.51
C ALA A 536 -25.92 -28.32 23.57
N ALA A 537 -25.69 -29.62 23.36
CA ALA A 537 -26.05 -30.67 24.33
C ALA A 537 -25.35 -30.56 25.70
N GLN A 538 -24.27 -29.77 25.78
CA GLN A 538 -23.37 -29.75 26.92
C GLN A 538 -23.38 -28.43 27.71
N CYS A 539 -23.95 -27.37 27.16
CA CYS A 539 -23.88 -26.05 27.74
C CYS A 539 -25.09 -25.69 28.61
N ASP A 540 -24.86 -24.81 29.58
CA ASP A 540 -25.92 -24.09 30.28
C ASP A 540 -26.32 -22.83 29.50
N VAL A 541 -25.40 -22.25 28.71
CA VAL A 541 -25.68 -21.10 27.83
C VAL A 541 -25.01 -21.30 26.48
N LEU A 542 -25.79 -21.15 25.41
CA LEU A 542 -25.31 -21.15 24.02
C LEU A 542 -25.22 -19.71 23.50
N VAL A 543 -24.05 -19.32 23.00
CA VAL A 543 -23.75 -17.96 22.55
C VAL A 543 -23.18 -17.99 21.13
N PRO A 544 -23.99 -17.75 20.09
CA PRO A 544 -23.50 -17.55 18.74
C PRO A 544 -22.61 -16.31 18.67
N MET A 545 -21.42 -16.45 18.08
CA MET A 545 -20.37 -15.41 17.95
C MET A 545 -19.68 -15.47 16.56
N CYS A 546 -20.34 -16.07 15.56
CA CYS A 546 -19.86 -16.16 14.17
C CYS A 546 -20.38 -15.01 13.30
N ALA A 547 -19.66 -14.68 12.21
CA ALA A 547 -20.18 -13.73 11.23
C ALA A 547 -21.35 -14.35 10.44
N LEU A 548 -22.26 -13.52 9.93
CA LEU A 548 -23.32 -13.96 9.02
C LEU A 548 -22.74 -14.19 7.62
N THR A 549 -22.79 -15.42 7.15
CA THR A 549 -22.40 -15.85 5.81
C THR A 549 -23.44 -16.84 5.28
N LYS A 550 -23.32 -17.22 4.00
CA LYS A 550 -24.17 -18.28 3.42
C LYS A 550 -24.09 -19.60 4.21
N GLN A 551 -22.96 -19.88 4.86
CA GLN A 551 -22.74 -21.10 5.64
C GLN A 551 -23.26 -21.01 7.09
N THR A 552 -23.37 -19.81 7.65
CA THR A 552 -23.80 -19.60 9.05
C THR A 552 -25.24 -19.12 9.18
N GLU A 553 -25.90 -18.82 8.05
CA GLU A 553 -27.34 -18.59 7.99
C GLU A 553 -28.09 -19.81 8.55
N HIS A 554 -28.94 -19.56 9.55
CA HIS A 554 -29.67 -20.59 10.30
C HIS A 554 -28.77 -21.71 10.86
N LEU A 555 -27.52 -21.40 11.23
CA LEU A 555 -26.63 -22.36 11.89
C LEU A 555 -27.23 -22.89 13.20
N ILE A 556 -27.93 -22.04 13.93
CA ILE A 556 -28.69 -22.42 15.13
C ILE A 556 -30.13 -22.71 14.71
N ASN A 557 -30.32 -23.89 14.12
CA ASN A 557 -31.59 -24.40 13.62
C ASN A 557 -32.33 -25.27 14.66
N GLU A 558 -33.47 -25.85 14.28
CA GLU A 558 -34.28 -26.73 15.12
C GLU A 558 -33.49 -27.93 15.69
N GLU A 559 -32.54 -28.50 14.93
CA GLU A 559 -31.71 -29.61 15.40
C GLU A 559 -30.82 -29.16 16.58
N VAL A 560 -30.11 -28.04 16.41
CA VAL A 560 -29.20 -27.51 17.43
C VAL A 560 -29.98 -27.09 18.68
N ILE A 561 -31.09 -26.35 18.50
CA ILE A 561 -31.92 -25.89 19.61
C ILE A 561 -32.51 -27.10 20.36
N GLY A 562 -32.94 -28.14 19.65
CA GLY A 562 -33.46 -29.38 20.24
C GLY A 562 -32.43 -30.20 21.02
N LYS A 563 -31.14 -29.88 20.95
CA LYS A 563 -30.10 -30.47 21.80
C LYS A 563 -29.89 -29.73 23.12
N LEU A 564 -30.32 -28.48 23.22
CA LEU A 564 -30.22 -27.72 24.47
C LEU A 564 -31.03 -28.41 25.57
N LYS A 565 -30.57 -28.27 26.81
CA LYS A 565 -31.30 -28.79 27.96
C LYS A 565 -32.43 -27.83 28.31
N PRO A 566 -33.52 -28.29 28.95
CA PRO A 566 -34.63 -27.42 29.37
C PRO A 566 -34.19 -26.24 30.23
N GLU A 567 -33.12 -26.39 31.02
CA GLU A 567 -32.53 -25.36 31.86
C GLU A 567 -31.57 -24.41 31.14
N SER A 568 -31.18 -24.71 29.89
CA SER A 568 -30.21 -23.94 29.12
C SER A 568 -30.81 -22.65 28.54
N GLY A 569 -29.98 -21.63 28.39
CA GLY A 569 -30.33 -20.37 27.70
C GLY A 569 -29.66 -20.21 26.34
N LEU A 570 -30.28 -19.43 25.46
CA LEU A 570 -29.69 -18.95 24.20
C LEU A 570 -29.45 -17.43 24.27
N ILE A 571 -28.26 -16.96 23.94
CA ILE A 571 -27.94 -15.52 23.92
C ILE A 571 -27.38 -15.15 22.55
N ASN A 572 -28.11 -14.36 21.76
CA ASN A 572 -27.68 -13.92 20.43
C ASN A 572 -27.38 -12.41 20.40
N MET A 573 -26.10 -12.06 20.29
CA MET A 573 -25.58 -10.68 20.32
C MET A 573 -24.93 -10.25 19.00
N ILE A 574 -25.00 -11.08 17.96
CA ILE A 574 -24.25 -10.88 16.72
C ILE A 574 -25.12 -10.50 15.52
N ARG A 575 -25.93 -11.44 15.02
CA ARG A 575 -26.72 -11.34 13.81
C ARG A 575 -27.95 -12.23 13.97
N GLY A 576 -29.14 -11.67 13.76
CA GLY A 576 -30.39 -12.40 13.95
C GLY A 576 -30.51 -13.63 13.05
N LYS A 577 -30.09 -13.50 11.78
CA LYS A 577 -30.22 -14.55 10.75
C LYS A 577 -29.33 -15.78 10.96
N VAL A 578 -28.42 -15.75 11.95
CA VAL A 578 -27.66 -16.95 12.38
C VAL A 578 -28.55 -17.93 13.14
N VAL A 579 -29.62 -17.43 13.76
CA VAL A 579 -30.62 -18.23 14.48
C VAL A 579 -31.87 -18.37 13.63
N ASP A 580 -32.35 -19.60 13.47
CA ASP A 580 -33.67 -19.83 12.87
C ASP A 580 -34.75 -19.31 13.84
N THR A 581 -35.36 -18.19 13.47
CA THR A 581 -36.32 -17.46 14.30
C THR A 581 -37.59 -18.29 14.57
N ALA A 582 -38.03 -19.10 13.60
CA ALA A 582 -39.20 -19.95 13.75
C ALA A 582 -38.92 -21.14 14.68
N ALA A 583 -37.74 -21.76 14.54
CA ALA A 583 -37.30 -22.83 15.43
C ALA A 583 -37.14 -22.33 16.88
N LEU A 584 -36.57 -21.13 17.06
CA LEU A 584 -36.43 -20.51 18.38
C LEU A 584 -37.79 -20.22 19.02
N GLN A 585 -38.72 -19.62 18.27
CA GLN A 585 -40.07 -19.35 18.76
C GLN A 585 -40.73 -20.63 19.27
N LYS A 586 -40.73 -21.69 18.45
CA LYS A 586 -41.31 -23.00 18.80
C LYS A 586 -40.66 -23.59 20.06
N ALA A 587 -39.34 -23.48 20.20
CA ALA A 587 -38.64 -23.99 21.39
C ALA A 587 -39.01 -23.23 22.66
N LEU A 588 -39.17 -21.91 22.59
CA LEU A 588 -39.56 -21.08 23.72
C LEU A 588 -41.03 -21.31 24.12
N GLU A 589 -41.95 -21.39 23.16
CA GLU A 589 -43.36 -21.71 23.39
C GLU A 589 -43.53 -23.06 24.10
N ASN A 590 -42.76 -24.06 23.68
CA ASN A 590 -42.78 -25.40 24.26
C ASN A 590 -41.94 -25.52 25.55
N LYS A 591 -41.30 -24.45 26.00
CA LYS A 591 -40.36 -24.44 27.15
C LYS A 591 -39.27 -25.51 27.02
N ALA A 592 -38.83 -25.78 25.79
CA ALA A 592 -37.73 -26.69 25.49
C ALA A 592 -36.36 -26.12 25.90
N ILE A 593 -36.28 -24.79 26.04
CA ILE A 593 -35.16 -24.05 26.61
C ILE A 593 -35.70 -23.05 27.63
N LYS A 594 -34.84 -22.65 28.57
CA LYS A 594 -35.25 -21.83 29.71
C LYS A 594 -35.56 -20.39 29.31
N TYR A 595 -34.70 -19.80 28.49
CA TYR A 595 -34.85 -18.43 28.01
C TYR A 595 -34.06 -18.17 26.72
N ALA A 596 -34.42 -17.09 26.03
CA ALA A 596 -33.59 -16.49 25.00
C ALA A 596 -33.38 -15.00 25.28
N ILE A 597 -32.15 -14.51 25.11
CA ILE A 597 -31.80 -13.09 25.15
C ILE A 597 -31.28 -12.70 23.77
N LEU A 598 -31.97 -11.79 23.10
CA LEU A 598 -31.73 -11.41 21.71
C LEU A 598 -31.45 -9.92 21.63
N ASP A 599 -30.23 -9.52 21.31
CA ASP A 599 -29.93 -8.13 20.93
C ASP A 599 -30.05 -7.92 19.42
N THR A 600 -30.03 -9.00 18.64
CA THR A 600 -30.25 -8.98 17.19
C THR A 600 -31.36 -9.94 16.80
N THR A 601 -32.15 -9.59 15.79
CA THR A 601 -33.36 -10.34 15.39
C THR A 601 -33.43 -10.51 13.86
N PHE A 602 -34.28 -11.41 13.37
CA PHE A 602 -34.56 -11.51 11.94
C PHE A 602 -36.06 -11.70 11.71
N PRO A 603 -36.70 -10.83 10.89
CA PRO A 603 -36.16 -9.59 10.31
C PRO A 603 -35.86 -8.53 11.38
N GLU A 604 -35.01 -7.55 11.04
CA GLU A 604 -34.63 -6.45 11.93
C GLU A 604 -34.99 -5.09 11.26
N PRO A 605 -35.80 -4.22 11.91
CA PRO A 605 -36.44 -4.40 13.21
C PRO A 605 -37.52 -5.50 13.21
N LEU A 606 -37.71 -6.16 14.35
CA LEU A 606 -38.72 -7.21 14.49
C LEU A 606 -40.14 -6.60 14.37
N PRO A 607 -41.05 -7.20 13.57
CA PRO A 607 -42.42 -6.69 13.40
C PRO A 607 -43.16 -6.57 14.73
N GLN A 608 -44.02 -5.55 14.87
CA GLN A 608 -44.74 -5.28 16.12
C GLN A 608 -45.68 -6.42 16.54
N ASP A 609 -46.17 -7.19 15.57
CA ASP A 609 -47.07 -8.33 15.75
C ASP A 609 -46.33 -9.68 15.86
N HIS A 610 -45.00 -9.67 15.90
CA HIS A 610 -44.21 -10.91 15.96
C HIS A 610 -44.43 -11.67 17.30
N PRO A 611 -44.66 -13.00 17.29
CA PRO A 611 -45.02 -13.77 18.49
C PRO A 611 -43.99 -13.70 19.63
N LEU A 612 -42.70 -13.57 19.31
CA LEU A 612 -41.61 -13.47 20.31
C LEU A 612 -41.82 -12.35 21.33
N TRP A 613 -42.53 -11.27 21.00
CA TRP A 613 -42.85 -10.18 21.95
C TRP A 613 -43.73 -10.63 23.13
N THR A 614 -44.47 -11.72 22.97
CA THR A 614 -45.47 -12.18 23.94
C THR A 614 -44.97 -13.30 24.85
N LEU A 615 -43.79 -13.86 24.58
CA LEU A 615 -43.20 -14.95 25.34
C LEU A 615 -42.50 -14.42 26.59
N ASP A 616 -42.88 -14.95 27.77
CA ASP A 616 -42.34 -14.53 29.07
C ASP A 616 -40.85 -14.87 29.27
N ASN A 617 -40.36 -15.86 28.51
CA ASN A 617 -38.98 -16.33 28.50
C ASN A 617 -38.15 -15.82 27.30
N CYS A 618 -38.63 -14.81 26.56
CA CYS A 618 -37.89 -14.16 25.48
C CYS A 618 -37.61 -12.69 25.81
N PHE A 619 -36.34 -12.30 25.83
CA PHE A 619 -35.90 -10.95 26.15
C PHE A 619 -35.23 -10.32 24.94
N ILE A 620 -35.85 -9.29 24.38
CA ILE A 620 -35.39 -8.65 23.14
C ILE A 620 -34.88 -7.24 23.44
N PHE A 621 -33.68 -6.94 22.97
CA PHE A 621 -33.00 -5.65 23.07
C PHE A 621 -32.75 -5.07 21.66
N PRO A 622 -32.74 -3.73 21.51
CA PRO A 622 -32.73 -3.09 20.19
C PRO A 622 -31.30 -2.89 19.65
N HIS A 623 -30.56 -3.97 19.41
CA HIS A 623 -29.20 -3.95 18.85
C HIS A 623 -28.29 -2.91 19.52
N TYR A 624 -28.22 -3.00 20.85
CA TYR A 624 -27.78 -1.93 21.72
C TYR A 624 -26.32 -2.05 22.15
N ALA A 625 -25.66 -3.20 21.92
CA ALA A 625 -24.33 -3.50 22.44
C ALA A 625 -23.27 -2.42 22.16
N THR A 626 -23.33 -1.77 21.00
CA THR A 626 -22.38 -0.75 20.56
C THR A 626 -22.89 0.69 20.72
N ASN A 627 -24.09 0.89 21.30
CA ASN A 627 -24.72 2.20 21.41
C ASN A 627 -24.15 3.05 22.56
N THR A 628 -22.85 3.37 22.47
CA THR A 628 -22.13 4.21 23.43
C THR A 628 -21.40 5.35 22.72
N THR A 629 -21.17 6.46 23.42
CA THR A 629 -20.40 7.59 22.88
C THR A 629 -18.97 7.17 22.54
N ALA A 630 -18.34 6.33 23.37
CA ALA A 630 -16.98 5.84 23.14
C ALA A 630 -16.85 5.05 21.83
N VAL A 631 -17.81 4.18 21.50
CA VAL A 631 -17.80 3.47 20.22
C VAL A 631 -17.99 4.43 19.05
N ARG A 632 -18.90 5.41 19.16
CA ARG A 632 -19.10 6.43 18.12
C ARG A 632 -17.84 7.27 17.88
N GLU A 633 -17.15 7.66 18.94
CA GLU A 633 -15.88 8.39 18.86
C GLU A 633 -14.80 7.55 18.17
N ALA A 634 -14.66 6.28 18.53
CA ALA A 634 -13.69 5.36 17.91
C ALA A 634 -13.98 5.09 16.44
N LEU A 635 -15.25 4.86 16.08
CA LEU A 635 -15.70 4.66 14.70
C LEU A 635 -15.30 5.82 13.78
N VAL A 636 -15.15 7.00 14.34
CA VAL A 636 -14.78 8.23 13.65
C VAL A 636 -13.27 8.46 13.68
N SER A 637 -12.64 8.37 14.85
CA SER A 637 -11.24 8.70 15.04
C SER A 637 -10.29 7.71 14.36
N GLU A 638 -10.75 6.48 14.11
CA GLU A 638 -9.99 5.47 13.39
C GLU A 638 -10.04 5.63 11.86
N ILE A 639 -10.94 6.45 11.30
CA ILE A 639 -11.06 6.64 9.85
C ILE A 639 -9.75 7.18 9.26
N GLU A 640 -9.22 8.27 9.81
CA GLU A 640 -7.96 8.88 9.34
C GLU A 640 -6.77 7.91 9.44
N PRO A 641 -6.52 7.22 10.56
CA PRO A 641 -5.51 6.17 10.64
C PRO A 641 -5.69 5.04 9.61
N ILE A 642 -6.92 4.59 9.34
CA ILE A 642 -7.20 3.54 8.35
C ILE A 642 -6.85 4.01 6.94
N ILE A 643 -7.23 5.24 6.60
CA ILE A 643 -6.89 5.86 5.32
C ILE A 643 -5.37 6.00 5.22
N ALA A 644 -4.75 6.54 6.25
CA ALA A 644 -3.32 6.73 6.27
C ALA A 644 -2.59 5.39 6.14
N ASP A 645 -3.01 4.32 6.83
CA ASP A 645 -2.46 2.97 6.65
C ASP A 645 -2.66 2.43 5.21
N HIS A 646 -3.84 2.64 4.62
CA HIS A 646 -4.12 2.25 3.23
C HIS A 646 -3.15 2.89 2.23
N TYR A 647 -2.80 4.17 2.45
CA TYR A 647 -1.84 4.92 1.62
C TYR A 647 -0.38 4.87 2.16
N GLY A 648 -0.08 4.02 3.15
CA GLY A 648 1.25 3.90 3.76
C GLY A 648 1.79 5.20 4.40
N LEU A 649 0.88 6.01 4.95
CA LEU A 649 1.06 7.33 5.57
C LEU A 649 0.86 7.34 7.08
N GLY A 650 0.21 6.33 7.67
CA GLY A 650 -0.18 6.40 9.08
C GLY A 650 1.01 6.35 10.04
N ASP A 651 0.85 6.95 11.23
CA ASP A 651 1.68 6.76 12.44
C ASP A 651 1.70 5.29 12.95
N SER A 652 1.22 4.36 12.11
CA SER A 652 1.53 2.95 12.07
C SER A 652 3.00 2.63 12.31
N ASP A 653 3.92 3.57 12.30
CA ASP A 653 5.32 3.36 12.61
C ASP A 653 5.53 2.63 13.96
N GLU A 654 4.75 2.93 15.01
CA GLU A 654 4.85 2.20 16.29
C GLU A 654 4.22 0.80 16.24
N ARG A 655 3.06 0.63 15.61
CA ARG A 655 2.42 -0.68 15.43
C ARG A 655 3.23 -1.58 14.48
N ARG A 656 3.75 -1.00 13.40
CA ARG A 656 4.66 -1.59 12.41
C ARG A 656 5.94 -2.02 13.07
N LYS A 657 6.57 -1.13 13.87
CA LYS A 657 7.73 -1.48 14.70
C LYS A 657 7.40 -2.60 15.68
N ALA A 658 6.22 -2.59 16.31
CA ALA A 658 5.81 -3.64 17.25
C ALA A 658 5.59 -5.00 16.55
N GLU A 659 4.90 -5.01 15.41
CA GLU A 659 4.66 -6.20 14.57
C GLU A 659 5.98 -6.76 14.03
N GLU A 660 6.85 -5.90 13.48
CA GLU A 660 8.18 -6.29 13.00
C GLU A 660 9.04 -6.83 14.16
N LYS A 661 9.05 -6.15 15.31
CA LYS A 661 9.80 -6.56 16.50
C LYS A 661 9.33 -7.92 17.02
N ALA A 662 8.02 -8.16 17.07
CA ALA A 662 7.46 -9.45 17.46
C ALA A 662 7.87 -10.55 16.47
N LEU A 663 7.82 -10.28 15.17
CA LEU A 663 8.23 -11.24 14.15
C LEU A 663 9.74 -11.55 14.18
N ARG A 664 10.57 -10.51 14.37
CA ARG A 664 12.02 -10.66 14.58
C ARG A 664 12.33 -11.48 15.83
N TYR A 665 11.56 -11.29 16.90
CA TYR A 665 11.68 -12.11 18.11
C TYR A 665 11.37 -13.58 17.83
N ASP A 666 10.21 -13.89 17.25
CA ASP A 666 9.81 -15.28 16.94
C ASP A 666 10.83 -15.95 15.99
N LEU A 667 11.33 -15.23 14.99
CA LEU A 667 12.38 -15.72 14.09
C LEU A 667 13.69 -15.99 14.83
N ALA A 668 14.15 -15.09 15.69
CA ALA A 668 15.38 -15.29 16.46
C ALA A 668 15.26 -16.50 17.40
N VAL A 669 14.09 -16.68 18.02
CA VAL A 669 13.79 -17.87 18.85
C VAL A 669 13.86 -19.14 18.00
N ALA A 670 13.24 -19.15 16.82
CA ALA A 670 13.29 -20.29 15.91
C ALA A 670 14.72 -20.71 15.55
N HIS A 671 15.62 -19.76 15.27
CA HIS A 671 17.02 -20.06 15.00
C HIS A 671 17.74 -20.67 16.22
N ARG A 672 17.52 -20.09 17.41
CA ARG A 672 18.13 -20.57 18.65
C ARG A 672 17.65 -21.96 19.03
N LEU A 673 16.35 -22.23 18.90
CA LEU A 673 15.77 -23.55 19.11
C LEU A 673 16.32 -24.55 18.09
N THR A 674 16.38 -24.20 16.81
CA THR A 674 16.91 -25.11 15.78
C THR A 674 18.35 -25.49 16.07
N SER A 675 19.18 -24.55 16.53
CA SER A 675 20.56 -24.84 16.98
C SER A 675 20.61 -25.67 18.26
N LYS A 676 19.75 -25.37 19.25
CA LYS A 676 19.65 -26.12 20.52
C LYS A 676 19.31 -27.59 20.30
N TYR A 677 18.43 -27.89 19.35
CA TYR A 677 18.06 -29.26 18.98
C TYR A 677 18.98 -29.88 17.90
N GLY A 678 20.07 -29.21 17.52
CA GLY A 678 21.09 -29.74 16.62
C GLY A 678 20.66 -29.87 15.15
N MET A 679 19.72 -29.04 14.70
CA MET A 679 19.12 -29.09 13.37
C MET A 679 19.67 -28.01 12.41
N ASP A 680 20.59 -27.15 12.85
CA ASP A 680 21.01 -25.91 12.17
C ASP A 680 22.12 -26.10 11.11
N MET A 681 22.95 -27.14 11.22
CA MET A 681 23.96 -27.51 10.20
C MET A 681 24.80 -26.31 9.69
N LEU A 682 25.36 -25.52 10.61
CA LEU A 682 26.12 -24.28 10.38
C LEU A 682 25.26 -23.07 9.95
N VAL A 683 25.48 -22.53 8.74
CA VAL A 683 24.91 -21.23 8.31
C VAL A 683 24.10 -21.30 7.01
N TRP A 684 24.09 -22.45 6.32
CA TRP A 684 23.50 -22.62 4.98
C TRP A 684 22.02 -22.95 4.98
N ASN A 685 21.45 -23.32 6.14
CA ASN A 685 20.02 -23.46 6.29
C ASN A 685 19.34 -22.07 6.27
N HIS A 686 18.01 -22.06 6.08
CA HIS A 686 17.23 -20.82 5.99
C HIS A 686 15.94 -20.89 6.80
N ILE A 687 15.69 -19.84 7.59
CA ILE A 687 14.37 -19.58 8.18
C ILE A 687 13.95 -18.18 7.72
N SER A 688 12.75 -18.09 7.15
CA SER A 688 12.18 -16.79 6.78
C SER A 688 10.77 -16.64 7.30
N ALA A 689 10.35 -15.39 7.48
CA ALA A 689 8.95 -15.05 7.69
C ALA A 689 8.55 -13.86 6.82
N ARG A 690 7.41 -13.97 6.16
CA ARG A 690 6.83 -12.89 5.36
C ARG A 690 6.43 -11.73 6.26
N TYR A 691 6.96 -10.55 5.96
CA TYR A 691 6.59 -9.32 6.62
C TYR A 691 6.15 -8.31 5.56
N ARG A 692 4.85 -8.04 5.55
CA ARG A 692 4.19 -7.21 4.52
C ARG A 692 4.54 -7.74 3.13
N THR A 693 5.26 -6.96 2.34
CA THR A 693 5.56 -7.24 0.95
C THR A 693 6.88 -8.03 0.78
N GLY A 694 7.78 -7.99 1.78
CA GLY A 694 9.03 -8.77 1.79
C GLY A 694 9.04 -9.94 2.79
N CYS A 695 10.24 -10.45 3.07
CA CYS A 695 10.47 -11.42 4.14
C CYS A 695 11.68 -11.05 5.00
N LEU A 696 11.60 -11.32 6.30
CA LEU A 696 12.77 -11.34 7.18
C LEU A 696 13.40 -12.72 7.09
N ILE A 697 14.72 -12.79 6.95
CA ILE A 697 15.48 -14.01 6.73
C ILE A 697 16.84 -13.99 7.44
N THR A 698 17.42 -15.18 7.60
CA THR A 698 18.77 -15.41 8.13
C THR A 698 19.84 -14.63 7.35
N PRO A 699 20.81 -13.96 8.01
CA PRO A 699 21.84 -13.15 7.35
C PRO A 699 22.97 -13.95 6.65
N GLY A 700 22.93 -15.29 6.66
CA GLY A 700 23.88 -16.17 5.94
C GLY A 700 25.32 -16.25 6.48
N HIS A 701 25.74 -15.33 7.36
CA HIS A 701 27.12 -15.24 7.87
C HIS A 701 27.25 -15.34 9.41
N LYS A 702 26.14 -15.60 10.12
CA LYS A 702 26.10 -15.69 11.59
C LYS A 702 25.61 -17.06 12.04
N MET A 703 26.29 -17.64 13.04
CA MET A 703 25.87 -18.90 13.66
C MET A 703 24.48 -18.75 14.32
N TRP A 704 23.62 -19.73 14.11
CA TRP A 704 22.23 -19.69 14.59
C TRP A 704 22.12 -19.65 16.12
N SER A 705 23.07 -20.29 16.80
CA SER A 705 23.26 -20.19 18.25
C SER A 705 23.59 -18.78 18.76
N ARG A 706 23.77 -17.77 17.89
CA ARG A 706 24.10 -16.38 18.23
C ARG A 706 23.20 -15.35 17.57
N ILE A 707 22.17 -15.76 16.84
CA ILE A 707 21.21 -14.85 16.21
C ILE A 707 20.37 -14.14 17.30
N THR A 708 20.20 -12.84 17.16
CA THR A 708 19.29 -11.99 17.92
C THR A 708 18.27 -11.35 16.96
N PRO A 709 17.17 -10.75 17.48
CA PRO A 709 16.17 -10.09 16.63
C PRO A 709 16.74 -9.02 15.69
N ASP A 710 17.81 -8.34 16.11
CA ASP A 710 18.46 -7.26 15.36
C ASP A 710 19.35 -7.77 14.21
N ASP A 711 19.74 -9.05 14.22
CA ASP A 711 20.58 -9.64 13.17
C ASP A 711 19.80 -10.02 11.90
N LEU A 712 18.47 -10.10 11.99
CA LEU A 712 17.62 -10.54 10.89
C LEU A 712 17.55 -9.47 9.80
N VAL A 713 17.60 -9.91 8.54
CA VAL A 713 17.70 -9.02 7.38
C VAL A 713 16.55 -9.27 6.42
N TYR A 714 16.23 -8.28 5.57
CA TYR A 714 15.16 -8.41 4.56
C TYR A 714 15.59 -9.20 3.31
N SER A 715 16.87 -9.52 3.17
CA SER A 715 17.41 -10.39 2.13
C SER A 715 18.64 -11.08 2.66
N SER A 716 18.74 -12.38 2.42
CA SER A 716 19.84 -13.23 2.89
C SER A 716 21.12 -13.05 2.08
N THR A 717 21.06 -12.32 0.96
CA THR A 717 22.07 -12.28 -0.12
C THR A 717 22.40 -13.66 -0.72
N ASN A 718 21.62 -14.69 -0.38
CA ASN A 718 21.78 -16.06 -0.84
C ASN A 718 20.70 -16.39 -1.88
N VAL A 719 21.14 -16.51 -3.15
CA VAL A 719 20.28 -16.77 -4.31
C VAL A 719 19.45 -18.06 -4.14
N THR A 720 20.01 -19.09 -3.49
CA THR A 720 19.33 -20.39 -3.26
C THR A 720 18.19 -20.27 -2.27
N ALA A 721 18.35 -19.45 -1.23
CA ALA A 721 17.28 -19.16 -0.30
C ALA A 721 16.12 -18.47 -1.02
N ASP A 722 16.44 -17.48 -1.85
CA ASP A 722 15.47 -16.65 -2.54
C ASP A 722 14.64 -17.49 -3.53
N VAL A 723 15.28 -18.35 -4.35
CA VAL A 723 14.58 -19.23 -5.32
C VAL A 723 13.58 -20.17 -4.63
N ILE A 724 13.99 -20.89 -3.57
CA ILE A 724 13.13 -21.86 -2.89
C ILE A 724 12.01 -21.16 -2.13
N HIS A 725 12.34 -20.10 -1.39
CA HIS A 725 11.37 -19.40 -0.54
C HIS A 725 10.34 -18.65 -1.38
N ASP A 726 10.76 -18.01 -2.48
CA ASP A 726 9.85 -17.32 -3.40
C ASP A 726 8.90 -18.30 -4.09
N ALA A 727 9.39 -19.48 -4.49
CA ALA A 727 8.55 -20.52 -5.06
C ALA A 727 7.47 -21.01 -4.09
N VAL A 728 7.84 -21.28 -2.84
CA VAL A 728 6.91 -21.72 -1.78
C VAL A 728 5.91 -20.62 -1.47
N TYR A 729 6.36 -19.38 -1.27
CA TYR A 729 5.51 -18.23 -0.98
C TYR A 729 4.54 -17.89 -2.13
N SER A 730 4.98 -18.04 -3.37
CA SER A 730 4.15 -17.87 -4.57
C SER A 730 3.12 -19.01 -4.72
N ALA A 731 3.48 -20.23 -4.33
CA ALA A 731 2.57 -21.37 -4.36
C ALA A 731 1.50 -21.31 -3.27
N ARG A 732 1.86 -20.75 -2.10
CA ARG A 732 1.02 -20.68 -0.90
C ARG A 732 0.95 -19.25 -0.34
N PRO A 733 0.07 -18.39 -0.88
CA PRO A 733 -0.06 -17.02 -0.41
C PRO A 733 -0.52 -16.88 1.05
N ASP A 734 -1.17 -17.91 1.61
CA ASP A 734 -1.69 -17.98 2.96
C ASP A 734 -0.63 -18.22 4.04
N ILE A 735 0.55 -18.76 3.67
CA ILE A 735 1.62 -19.03 4.64
C ILE A 735 2.43 -17.77 4.95
N LYS A 736 2.99 -17.72 6.16
CA LYS A 736 3.77 -16.58 6.66
C LYS A 736 5.18 -16.94 7.08
N ALA A 737 5.54 -18.21 7.18
CA ALA A 737 6.88 -18.63 7.53
C ALA A 737 7.30 -19.92 6.83
N ILE A 738 8.61 -20.02 6.57
CA ILE A 738 9.28 -21.12 5.91
C ILE A 738 10.52 -21.52 6.71
N ILE A 739 10.72 -22.82 6.88
CA ILE A 739 11.88 -23.41 7.52
C ILE A 739 12.46 -24.47 6.59
N HIS A 740 13.63 -24.17 6.03
CA HIS A 740 14.37 -25.05 5.15
C HIS A 740 15.62 -25.56 5.85
N LEU A 741 15.71 -26.89 5.99
CA LEU A 741 16.79 -27.55 6.72
C LEU A 741 17.35 -28.77 5.97
N HIS A 742 18.65 -29.02 6.15
CA HIS A 742 19.38 -30.19 5.62
C HIS A 742 19.79 -31.14 6.75
N THR A 743 18.87 -31.44 7.66
CA THR A 743 19.15 -32.32 8.80
C THR A 743 19.51 -33.74 8.34
N PRO A 744 20.45 -34.43 9.02
CA PRO A 744 20.89 -35.75 8.59
C PRO A 744 19.76 -36.78 8.42
N ALA A 745 18.73 -36.78 9.28
CA ALA A 745 17.66 -37.76 9.16
C ALA A 745 16.75 -37.46 7.97
N ALA A 746 16.24 -36.23 7.85
CA ALA A 746 15.41 -35.83 6.71
C ALA A 746 16.15 -35.95 5.37
N THR A 747 17.42 -35.53 5.29
CA THR A 747 18.22 -35.71 4.08
C THR A 747 18.42 -37.21 3.77
N SER A 748 18.66 -38.06 4.76
CA SER A 748 18.76 -39.51 4.53
C SER A 748 17.45 -40.11 3.99
N ILE A 749 16.30 -39.67 4.50
CA ILE A 749 14.98 -40.06 3.98
C ILE A 749 14.77 -39.54 2.55
N SER A 750 15.24 -38.32 2.23
CA SER A 750 15.14 -37.75 0.89
C SER A 750 15.93 -38.54 -0.17
N CYS A 751 16.94 -39.29 0.24
CA CYS A 751 17.73 -40.16 -0.63
C CYS A 751 17.08 -41.54 -0.89
N LEU A 752 15.98 -41.86 -0.21
CA LEU A 752 15.25 -43.12 -0.40
C LEU A 752 14.22 -42.99 -1.53
N GLU A 753 14.08 -44.04 -2.34
CA GLU A 753 13.07 -44.11 -3.40
C GLU A 753 11.65 -43.99 -2.84
N GLU A 754 11.38 -44.55 -1.65
CA GLU A 754 10.06 -44.44 -1.03
C GLU A 754 9.83 -43.12 -0.28
N GLY A 755 10.87 -42.28 -0.11
CA GLY A 755 10.81 -41.01 0.60
C GLY A 755 10.22 -41.10 2.02
N PHE A 756 9.55 -40.02 2.43
CA PHE A 756 8.93 -39.91 3.75
C PHE A 756 7.68 -40.79 3.89
N GLN A 757 7.60 -41.56 4.97
CA GLN A 757 6.44 -42.39 5.32
C GLN A 757 5.88 -42.00 6.70
N PRO A 758 4.61 -41.58 6.81
CA PRO A 758 4.00 -41.20 8.09
C PRO A 758 3.62 -42.45 8.89
N ILE A 759 4.60 -43.07 9.54
CA ILE A 759 4.46 -44.36 10.25
C ILE A 759 4.20 -44.22 11.76
N THR A 760 4.22 -43.00 12.28
CA THR A 760 3.98 -42.65 13.69
C THR A 760 2.76 -41.74 13.84
N GLN A 761 2.31 -41.54 15.09
CA GLN A 761 1.25 -40.57 15.40
C GLN A 761 1.65 -39.15 14.97
N ASP A 762 2.88 -38.72 15.26
CA ASP A 762 3.39 -37.39 14.84
C ASP A 762 3.47 -37.26 13.31
N GLY A 763 3.58 -38.38 12.60
CA GLY A 763 3.49 -38.43 11.14
C GLY A 763 2.13 -37.99 10.59
N ALA A 764 1.08 -37.94 11.42
CA ALA A 764 -0.25 -37.51 11.02
C ALA A 764 -0.30 -36.05 10.56
N TYR A 765 0.58 -35.17 11.07
CA TYR A 765 0.69 -33.78 10.60
C TYR A 765 0.99 -33.66 9.10
N PHE A 766 1.60 -34.70 8.52
CA PHE A 766 2.12 -34.75 7.16
C PHE A 766 1.36 -35.73 6.26
N TYR A 767 0.36 -36.44 6.80
CA TYR A 767 -0.37 -37.45 6.04
C TYR A 767 -1.15 -36.79 4.89
N GLY A 768 -0.73 -37.08 3.65
CA GLY A 768 -1.30 -36.48 2.45
C GLY A 768 -0.89 -35.02 2.19
N LYS A 769 0.10 -34.49 2.92
CA LYS A 769 0.51 -33.07 2.87
C LYS A 769 1.98 -32.84 2.51
N VAL A 770 2.70 -33.88 2.09
CA VAL A 770 4.11 -33.80 1.67
C VAL A 770 4.18 -33.82 0.14
N ALA A 771 4.67 -32.74 -0.45
CA ALA A 771 5.07 -32.70 -1.85
C ALA A 771 6.51 -33.17 -2.01
N THR A 772 6.86 -33.70 -3.17
CA THR A 772 8.22 -34.11 -3.52
C THR A 772 8.74 -33.32 -4.72
N TYR A 773 10.04 -33.08 -4.75
CA TYR A 773 10.72 -32.42 -5.84
C TYR A 773 12.08 -33.08 -6.09
N ASP A 774 12.38 -33.38 -7.36
CA ASP A 774 13.66 -33.99 -7.76
C ASP A 774 14.74 -32.91 -7.85
N TRP A 775 15.82 -33.08 -7.10
CA TRP A 775 16.92 -32.11 -7.03
C TRP A 775 17.66 -31.98 -8.36
N ASP A 776 17.76 -30.75 -8.86
CA ASP A 776 18.41 -30.40 -10.14
C ASP A 776 19.77 -29.70 -9.96
N GLY A 777 20.36 -29.76 -8.75
CA GLY A 777 21.66 -29.13 -8.43
C GLY A 777 21.57 -27.97 -7.44
N LEU A 778 22.57 -27.09 -7.41
CA LEU A 778 22.50 -25.86 -6.61
C LEU A 778 21.35 -25.00 -7.15
N SER A 779 20.40 -24.60 -6.30
CA SER A 779 19.29 -23.72 -6.71
C SER A 779 19.84 -22.32 -6.99
N ASP A 780 20.33 -22.08 -8.20
CA ASP A 780 20.81 -20.77 -8.69
C ASP A 780 20.14 -20.34 -10.01
N ASP A 781 19.27 -21.19 -10.56
CA ASP A 781 18.44 -20.90 -11.72
C ASP A 781 17.01 -20.52 -11.30
N ALA A 782 16.58 -19.33 -11.70
CA ALA A 782 15.22 -18.84 -11.48
C ALA A 782 14.14 -19.71 -12.18
N SER A 783 14.53 -20.54 -13.15
CA SER A 783 13.62 -21.48 -13.83
C SER A 783 13.15 -22.64 -12.94
N GLU A 784 13.81 -22.87 -11.80
CA GLU A 784 13.49 -23.93 -10.84
C GLU A 784 12.19 -23.65 -10.05
N GLY A 785 11.96 -22.37 -9.73
CA GLY A 785 10.85 -21.93 -8.88
C GLY A 785 9.46 -22.38 -9.38
N PRO A 786 9.12 -22.24 -10.67
CA PRO A 786 7.87 -22.75 -11.23
C PRO A 786 7.63 -24.26 -11.00
N ALA A 787 8.66 -25.09 -11.07
CA ALA A 787 8.53 -26.54 -10.87
C ALA A 787 8.26 -26.88 -9.39
N ILE A 788 8.99 -26.24 -8.47
CA ILE A 788 8.75 -26.34 -7.03
C ILE A 788 7.32 -25.91 -6.69
N ALA A 789 6.89 -24.76 -7.22
CA ALA A 789 5.55 -24.24 -6.99
C ALA A 789 4.45 -25.16 -7.52
N ALA A 790 4.67 -25.80 -8.68
CA ALA A 790 3.74 -26.77 -9.26
C ALA A 790 3.64 -28.04 -8.39
N ALA A 791 4.76 -28.55 -7.88
CA ALA A 791 4.78 -29.70 -6.98
C ALA A 791 3.99 -29.45 -5.70
N ILE A 792 4.16 -28.27 -5.09
CA ILE A 792 3.41 -27.88 -3.88
C ILE A 792 1.91 -27.76 -4.18
N LYS A 793 1.52 -27.15 -5.30
CA LYS A 793 0.11 -26.97 -5.70
C LYS A 793 -0.60 -28.29 -6.01
N ALA A 794 0.14 -29.33 -6.40
CA ALA A 794 -0.42 -30.64 -6.68
C ALA A 794 -0.89 -31.39 -5.42
N VAL A 795 -0.46 -30.95 -4.23
CA VAL A 795 -0.80 -31.57 -2.95
C VAL A 795 -1.73 -30.64 -2.15
N GLU A 796 -2.99 -31.07 -1.96
CA GLU A 796 -3.96 -30.28 -1.20
C GLU A 796 -3.53 -30.11 0.25
N GLY A 797 -3.53 -28.86 0.74
CA GLY A 797 -3.12 -28.56 2.12
C GLY A 797 -1.65 -28.85 2.42
N CYS A 798 -0.80 -28.93 1.38
CA CYS A 798 0.64 -29.19 1.50
C CYS A 798 1.28 -28.34 2.62
N ASN A 799 2.09 -28.92 3.50
CA ASN A 799 2.79 -28.17 4.55
C ASN A 799 4.28 -28.48 4.59
N THR A 800 4.71 -29.43 3.77
CA THR A 800 6.10 -29.85 3.67
C THR A 800 6.45 -30.17 2.22
N LEU A 801 7.61 -29.70 1.78
CA LEU A 801 8.26 -30.13 0.54
C LEU A 801 9.48 -30.97 0.91
N LEU A 802 9.55 -32.20 0.42
CA LEU A 802 10.74 -33.06 0.49
C LEU A 802 11.50 -32.95 -0.83
N MET A 803 12.72 -32.43 -0.79
CA MET A 803 13.58 -32.28 -1.96
C MET A 803 14.55 -33.46 -1.99
N HIS A 804 14.43 -34.35 -2.98
CA HIS A 804 15.20 -35.59 -3.06
C HIS A 804 16.70 -35.30 -3.07
N ASN A 805 17.49 -36.00 -2.24
CA ASN A 805 18.94 -35.80 -2.09
C ASN A 805 19.40 -34.44 -1.53
N HIS A 806 18.49 -33.59 -1.06
CA HIS A 806 18.81 -32.24 -0.58
C HIS A 806 18.39 -32.09 0.89
N GLY A 807 17.08 -32.09 1.15
CA GLY A 807 16.54 -31.79 2.48
C GLY A 807 15.05 -31.56 2.42
N PHE A 808 14.53 -30.74 3.32
CA PHE A 808 13.10 -30.46 3.39
C PHE A 808 12.79 -28.99 3.67
N VAL A 809 11.57 -28.61 3.36
CA VAL A 809 11.02 -27.29 3.61
C VAL A 809 9.67 -27.46 4.31
N CYS A 810 9.55 -27.03 5.56
CA CYS A 810 8.27 -26.94 6.26
C CYS A 810 7.76 -25.50 6.27
N PHE A 811 6.46 -25.32 6.13
CA PHE A 811 5.87 -23.98 6.06
C PHE A 811 4.47 -23.90 6.68
N GLY A 812 4.10 -22.70 7.13
CA GLY A 812 2.86 -22.49 7.88
C GLY A 812 2.43 -21.03 8.03
N PRO A 813 1.26 -20.78 8.66
CA PRO A 813 0.69 -19.44 8.83
C PRO A 813 1.42 -18.59 9.89
N SER A 814 2.40 -19.15 10.60
CA SER A 814 3.25 -18.46 11.56
C SER A 814 4.61 -19.16 11.70
N VAL A 815 5.61 -18.45 12.23
CA VAL A 815 6.93 -19.03 12.56
C VAL A 815 6.78 -20.20 13.53
N ARG A 816 5.90 -20.03 14.53
CA ARG A 816 5.57 -21.01 15.56
C ARG A 816 5.10 -22.33 14.95
N HIS A 817 4.13 -22.26 14.03
CA HIS A 817 3.57 -23.42 13.36
C HIS A 817 4.60 -24.09 12.44
N ALA A 818 5.31 -23.31 11.62
CA ALA A 818 6.33 -23.84 10.71
C ALA A 818 7.46 -24.56 11.48
N TRP A 819 7.88 -24.02 12.63
CA TRP A 819 8.94 -24.60 13.46
C TRP A 819 8.55 -25.91 14.10
N VAL A 820 7.36 -25.99 14.69
CA VAL A 820 6.86 -27.24 15.27
C VAL A 820 6.71 -28.32 14.20
N LEU A 821 6.22 -27.96 13.00
CA LEU A 821 6.22 -28.88 11.86
C LEU A 821 7.63 -29.34 11.49
N ALA A 822 8.60 -28.44 11.39
CA ALA A 822 9.98 -28.82 11.06
C ALA A 822 10.59 -29.79 12.09
N TYR A 823 10.37 -29.51 13.38
CA TYR A 823 10.81 -30.36 14.48
C TYR A 823 10.20 -31.77 14.38
N TYR A 824 8.87 -31.87 14.25
CA TYR A 824 8.21 -33.18 14.17
C TYR A 824 8.54 -33.92 12.87
N PHE A 825 8.75 -33.21 11.75
CA PHE A 825 9.16 -33.84 10.50
C PHE A 825 10.51 -34.53 10.64
N GLU A 826 11.50 -33.85 11.23
CA GLU A 826 12.81 -34.44 11.51
C GLU A 826 12.70 -35.64 12.45
N LYS A 827 11.90 -35.54 13.53
CA LYS A 827 11.69 -36.67 14.45
C LYS A 827 11.00 -37.87 13.78
N CYS A 828 10.06 -37.63 12.87
CA CYS A 828 9.46 -38.70 12.08
C CYS A 828 10.50 -39.37 11.16
N CYS A 829 11.38 -38.58 10.53
CA CYS A 829 12.48 -39.11 9.72
C CYS A 829 13.45 -39.95 10.56
N GLU A 830 13.83 -39.49 11.75
CA GLU A 830 14.66 -40.27 12.69
C GLU A 830 14.03 -41.62 13.03
N VAL A 831 12.73 -41.63 13.34
CA VAL A 831 12.01 -42.87 13.68
C VAL A 831 11.93 -43.80 12.48
N GLN A 832 11.62 -43.28 11.28
CA GLN A 832 11.59 -44.07 10.05
C GLN A 832 12.95 -44.75 9.81
N LEU A 833 14.06 -44.01 9.91
CA LEU A 833 15.40 -44.58 9.77
C LEU A 833 15.70 -45.63 10.84
N ARG A 834 15.38 -45.38 12.11
CA ARG A 834 15.59 -46.35 13.20
C ARG A 834 14.81 -47.65 12.95
N VAL A 835 13.57 -47.55 12.46
CA VAL A 835 12.78 -48.72 12.12
C VAL A 835 13.40 -49.48 10.96
N MET A 836 13.84 -48.80 9.90
CA MET A 836 14.52 -49.43 8.76
C MET A 836 15.84 -50.11 9.17
N GLN A 837 16.65 -49.43 10.00
CA GLN A 837 17.92 -49.96 10.53
C GLN A 837 17.73 -51.18 11.42
N SER A 838 16.57 -51.32 12.08
CA SER A 838 16.28 -52.48 12.94
C SER A 838 16.17 -53.80 12.18
N GLY A 839 15.98 -53.76 10.86
CA GLY A 839 15.69 -54.94 10.03
C GLY A 839 14.32 -55.59 10.30
N GLY A 840 13.51 -55.01 11.19
CA GLY A 840 12.17 -55.48 11.52
C GLY A 840 11.16 -55.20 10.40
N LYS A 841 10.07 -55.99 10.35
CA LYS A 841 8.97 -55.74 9.42
C LYS A 841 8.16 -54.52 9.86
N LEU A 842 8.09 -53.50 9.00
CA LEU A 842 7.37 -52.26 9.26
C LEU A 842 5.85 -52.52 9.41
N ARG A 843 5.29 -52.11 10.55
CA ARG A 843 3.85 -52.11 10.80
C ARG A 843 3.25 -50.74 10.45
N ARG A 844 2.45 -50.69 9.38
CA ARG A 844 1.82 -49.44 8.92
C ARG A 844 0.46 -49.22 9.59
N PRO A 845 0.15 -48.01 10.09
CA PRO A 845 -1.19 -47.68 10.51
C PRO A 845 -2.18 -47.78 9.33
N PRO A 846 -3.45 -48.20 9.54
CA PRO A 846 -4.47 -48.16 8.50
C PRO A 846 -4.70 -46.73 7.99
N LYS A 847 -4.92 -46.57 6.67
CA LYS A 847 -5.16 -45.25 6.04
C LYS A 847 -6.26 -44.44 6.73
N ALA A 848 -7.37 -45.09 7.12
CA ALA A 848 -8.48 -44.43 7.81
C ALA A 848 -8.09 -43.88 9.19
N VAL A 849 -7.17 -44.56 9.89
CA VAL A 849 -6.66 -44.10 11.20
C VAL A 849 -5.75 -42.89 11.00
N MET A 850 -4.88 -42.92 9.98
CA MET A 850 -4.03 -41.77 9.66
C MET A 850 -4.82 -40.55 9.21
N GLN A 851 -5.86 -40.76 8.39
CA GLN A 851 -6.75 -39.68 7.97
C GLN A 851 -7.43 -39.02 9.18
N LYS A 852 -8.01 -39.84 10.08
CA LYS A 852 -8.62 -39.34 11.31
C LYS A 852 -7.60 -38.60 12.19
N ALA A 853 -6.41 -39.18 12.39
CA ALA A 853 -5.37 -38.55 13.19
C ALA A 853 -4.92 -37.22 12.58
N ALA A 854 -4.82 -37.13 11.25
CA ALA A 854 -4.47 -35.90 10.55
C ALA A 854 -5.54 -34.80 10.71
N GLU A 855 -6.81 -35.19 10.82
CA GLU A 855 -7.92 -34.26 11.13
C GLU A 855 -7.87 -33.83 12.60
N ASP A 856 -7.68 -34.78 13.53
CA ASP A 856 -7.62 -34.53 14.98
C ASP A 856 -6.41 -33.66 15.36
N SER A 857 -5.27 -33.83 14.68
CA SER A 857 -4.02 -33.06 14.86
C SER A 857 -4.14 -31.56 14.56
N TYR A 858 -5.24 -31.11 13.94
CA TYR A 858 -5.49 -29.68 13.68
C TYR A 858 -6.70 -29.15 14.45
N GLN A 859 -7.18 -29.89 15.45
CA GLN A 859 -8.06 -29.31 16.46
C GLN A 859 -7.31 -28.23 17.27
N PRO A 860 -7.99 -27.17 17.76
CA PRO A 860 -7.33 -26.00 18.33
C PRO A 860 -6.33 -26.30 19.45
N GLU A 861 -6.59 -27.32 20.25
CA GLU A 861 -5.75 -27.77 21.35
C GLU A 861 -4.51 -28.59 20.94
N PHE A 862 -4.50 -29.14 19.71
CA PHE A 862 -3.42 -29.98 19.17
C PHE A 862 -2.72 -29.37 17.95
N ALA A 863 -3.17 -28.20 17.49
CA ALA A 863 -2.60 -27.55 16.32
C ALA A 863 -1.13 -27.17 16.57
N PRO A 864 -0.22 -27.44 15.61
CA PRO A 864 1.22 -27.24 15.81
C PRO A 864 1.58 -25.81 16.25
N GLY A 865 2.29 -25.69 17.37
CA GLY A 865 2.79 -24.40 17.86
C GLY A 865 1.79 -23.60 18.70
N VAL A 866 0.59 -24.13 18.97
CA VAL A 866 -0.36 -23.50 19.91
C VAL A 866 0.07 -23.75 21.36
N CYS A 867 0.45 -24.98 21.70
CA CYS A 867 0.82 -25.34 23.07
C CYS A 867 2.33 -25.40 23.26
N GLU A 868 3.07 -25.84 22.24
CA GLU A 868 4.50 -26.10 22.33
C GLU A 868 5.32 -24.81 22.35
N TRP A 869 4.89 -23.81 21.57
CA TRP A 869 5.72 -22.63 21.32
C TRP A 869 5.97 -21.81 22.58
N ASP A 870 4.95 -21.59 23.41
CA ASP A 870 5.10 -20.81 24.63
C ASP A 870 6.08 -21.50 25.60
N ALA A 871 6.01 -22.84 25.72
CA ALA A 871 6.97 -23.61 26.51
C ALA A 871 8.40 -23.57 25.92
N LEU A 872 8.52 -23.62 24.59
CA LEU A 872 9.81 -23.52 23.90
C LEU A 872 10.44 -22.12 24.02
N CYS A 873 9.63 -21.07 24.08
CA CYS A 873 10.10 -19.70 24.30
C CYS A 873 10.79 -19.54 25.66
N GLU A 874 10.33 -20.24 26.71
CA GLU A 874 10.97 -20.22 28.04
C GLU A 874 12.39 -20.79 28.02
N GLU A 875 12.73 -21.58 27.00
CA GLU A 875 14.06 -22.19 26.85
C GLU A 875 15.12 -21.25 26.27
N ILE A 876 14.72 -20.10 25.71
CA ILE A 876 15.58 -19.14 25.01
C ILE A 876 15.58 -17.80 25.74
N VAL A 877 16.77 -17.33 26.12
CA VAL A 877 16.98 -15.99 26.68
C VAL A 877 17.88 -15.22 25.73
N PHE A 878 17.47 -14.00 25.39
CA PHE A 878 18.33 -13.03 24.71
C PHE A 878 18.95 -12.12 25.76
N ASP A 879 20.26 -11.90 25.67
CA ASP A 879 21.01 -11.01 26.56
C ASP A 879 20.66 -9.52 26.34
#